data_AF-A0A934HPM1-F1
#
_entry.id   AF-A0A934HPM1-F1
#
_cell.length_a   1.000
_cell.length_b   1.000
_cell.length_c   1.000
_cell.angle_alpha   90.00
_cell.angle_beta   90.00
_cell.angle_gamma   90.00
#
_symmetry.space_group_name_H-M   'P 1'
#
loop_
_entity.id
_entity.type
_entity.pdbx_description
1 polymer ?
#
loop_
_entity_poly.entity_id
_entity_poly.type
_entity_poly.pdbx_seq_one_letter_code
_entity_poly.pdbx_strand_id
1 'polypeptide(L)'
;MSVKVSAAMVQNRFGGIDRYDTSISICENNWDKSDYVILASGEGFADALCAAPLAKKYNAPVILTNGKILSGDIEKQLTRLNVKQVFIIGGTGVVSANIEKQLDIMKIGHERIAGNDRYDTSLKVAQIIGNDKGIVLASGENFADALSIAPIAAVKGIPILLTSKNDLPQGAKQYIQNSTQKCYIVGGVGVISNSTTDYITDYKRLGGMDRYETNQKIIDEFSSDINFSSIYVSSGEGFADALSGSAAAAKTNSPLILTNGKSSITKTQFYSKISSGSEFRVLGGEAVVPNEAVENLLIDKVESNFKLGDDLLISKYSNLIKGKNIGLVTNQTGVNSRGTSTIDILANYGEAKLTALFAPEHGIDGKAKAGDYVNSYIDERLRIPVYSLYGDTRMPTEEMLSKVDVLVFDIQDIGARSYTFMSTLNYCMKAAVKYNKEIIVLDRPNPLGGEILDGPVLEDKFKSFVGVDNMPMTHGMTAGELAQFFNRNIMAKLTVVPMEGYNRSMIFQDTGLSWVQSSPYIPNIESVFCYSATGLGEGTTVYQDDYFTWVGGKGINSEKFTQFLNTANLPGVKFKAASRNGFGGVKLEITDYHTFNPARTGIYVLAYAHSLNNFQVPKSTDTINMFDKIMGTDKIGQYLEMGYTPQQIEAEYKSGLEQFKAERRKYLLYN
;
A
#
# COMPACT_ATOMS: atom_id res chain seq x y z
N MET A 1 -5.97 -18.78 28.22
CA MET A 1 -7.20 -18.29 28.88
C MET A 1 -8.19 -17.99 27.78
N SER A 2 -9.34 -18.67 27.73
CA SER A 2 -10.40 -18.43 26.75
C SER A 2 -10.97 -17.02 26.98
N VAL A 3 -10.48 -16.06 26.21
CA VAL A 3 -11.08 -14.72 26.21
C VAL A 3 -12.42 -14.87 25.48
N LYS A 4 -13.51 -14.69 26.23
CA LYS A 4 -14.83 -14.48 25.64
C LYS A 4 -14.70 -13.31 24.68
N VAL A 5 -14.76 -13.60 23.39
CA VAL A 5 -14.96 -12.59 22.35
C VAL A 5 -16.23 -11.85 22.73
N SER A 6 -16.08 -10.58 23.10
CA SER A 6 -17.20 -9.68 23.32
C SER A 6 -17.95 -9.56 22.01
N ALA A 7 -19.04 -10.30 21.86
CA ALA A 7 -20.00 -10.15 20.78
C ALA A 7 -20.54 -8.71 20.79
N ALA A 8 -20.02 -7.85 19.91
CA ALA A 8 -20.62 -6.59 19.46
C ALA A 8 -19.68 -5.83 18.52
N MET A 9 -19.72 -6.07 17.20
CA MET A 9 -19.13 -5.13 16.23
C MET A 9 -19.85 -4.99 14.87
N VAL A 10 -21.02 -5.59 14.64
CA VAL A 10 -21.91 -5.15 13.55
C VAL A 10 -22.74 -3.97 14.07
N GLN A 11 -22.25 -2.75 13.87
CA GLN A 11 -22.93 -1.58 14.45
C GLN A 11 -24.21 -1.19 13.70
N ASN A 12 -24.33 -1.46 12.39
CA ASN A 12 -25.54 -1.11 11.63
C ASN A 12 -25.80 -2.09 10.47
N ARG A 13 -26.91 -2.83 10.55
CA ARG A 13 -27.40 -3.71 9.46
C ARG A 13 -28.66 -3.12 8.85
N PHE A 14 -28.65 -2.93 7.54
CA PHE A 14 -29.77 -2.50 6.72
C PHE A 14 -30.25 -3.69 5.90
N GLY A 15 -31.23 -4.42 6.41
CA GLY A 15 -31.77 -5.62 5.78
C GLY A 15 -33.25 -5.78 6.10
N GLY A 16 -33.96 -6.45 5.21
CA GLY A 16 -35.36 -6.81 5.38
C GLY A 16 -35.63 -8.26 4.98
N ILE A 17 -36.90 -8.63 4.86
CA ILE A 17 -37.31 -10.01 4.52
C ILE A 17 -36.88 -10.33 3.09
N ASP A 18 -36.90 -9.32 2.21
CA ASP A 18 -36.45 -9.43 0.83
C ASP A 18 -35.64 -8.21 0.38
N ARG A 19 -35.36 -8.15 -0.93
CA ARG A 19 -34.59 -7.08 -1.57
C ARG A 19 -35.31 -5.73 -1.58
N TYR A 20 -36.65 -5.71 -1.56
CA TYR A 20 -37.43 -4.48 -1.56
C TYR A 20 -37.38 -3.86 -0.17
N ASP A 21 -37.64 -4.67 0.86
CA ASP A 21 -37.52 -4.25 2.26
C ASP A 21 -36.10 -3.78 2.58
N THR A 22 -35.09 -4.50 2.08
CA THR A 22 -33.68 -4.10 2.24
C THR A 22 -33.42 -2.74 1.58
N SER A 23 -33.90 -2.50 0.35
CA SER A 23 -33.75 -1.20 -0.32
C SER A 23 -34.47 -0.06 0.42
N ILE A 24 -35.62 -0.34 1.05
CA ILE A 24 -36.35 0.62 1.89
C ILE A 24 -35.56 0.91 3.17
N SER A 25 -35.05 -0.12 3.85
CA SER A 25 -34.21 0.02 5.05
C SER A 25 -32.96 0.87 4.77
N ILE A 26 -32.29 0.64 3.64
CA ILE A 26 -31.15 1.45 3.20
C ILE A 26 -31.57 2.91 3.00
N CYS A 27 -32.71 3.15 2.37
CA CYS A 27 -33.25 4.49 2.15
C CYS A 27 -33.53 5.23 3.47
N GLU A 28 -34.24 4.58 4.40
CA GLU A 28 -34.60 5.16 5.70
C GLU A 28 -33.38 5.55 6.54
N ASN A 29 -32.33 4.73 6.53
CA ASN A 29 -31.15 4.95 7.35
C ASN A 29 -30.12 5.92 6.74
N ASN A 30 -30.32 6.36 5.50
CA ASN A 30 -29.34 7.21 4.79
C ASN A 30 -29.95 8.49 4.20
N TRP A 31 -31.29 8.62 4.19
CA TRP A 31 -31.98 9.83 3.72
C TRP A 31 -33.19 10.18 4.61
N ASP A 32 -33.10 11.33 5.28
CA ASP A 32 -34.25 11.96 5.94
C ASP A 32 -35.17 12.65 4.92
N LYS A 33 -34.59 13.23 3.86
CA LYS A 33 -35.27 13.94 2.79
C LYS A 33 -34.53 13.75 1.46
N SER A 34 -35.28 13.71 0.36
CA SER A 34 -34.73 13.80 -0.99
C SER A 34 -35.77 14.32 -1.96
N ASP A 35 -35.43 15.34 -2.76
CA ASP A 35 -36.30 15.82 -3.83
C ASP A 35 -36.41 14.79 -4.99
N TYR A 36 -35.47 13.84 -5.06
CA TYR A 36 -35.34 12.86 -6.13
C TYR A 36 -35.28 11.42 -5.62
N VAL A 37 -35.79 10.47 -6.40
CA VAL A 37 -35.60 9.02 -6.18
C VAL A 37 -35.23 8.35 -7.50
N ILE A 38 -34.28 7.42 -7.46
CA ILE A 38 -34.03 6.50 -8.57
C ILE A 38 -34.80 5.21 -8.32
N LEU A 39 -35.75 4.88 -9.20
CA LEU A 39 -36.55 3.66 -9.12
C LEU A 39 -36.02 2.64 -10.14
N ALA A 40 -35.63 1.47 -9.65
CA ALA A 40 -35.06 0.40 -10.46
C ALA A 40 -35.77 -0.94 -10.22
N SER A 41 -35.75 -1.84 -11.21
CA SER A 41 -36.28 -3.19 -11.03
C SER A 41 -35.43 -3.96 -10.02
N GLY A 42 -36.08 -4.58 -9.04
CA GLY A 42 -35.45 -5.57 -8.17
C GLY A 42 -35.40 -6.96 -8.80
N GLU A 43 -36.11 -7.21 -9.90
CA GLU A 43 -36.17 -8.53 -10.54
C GLU A 43 -35.00 -8.77 -11.50
N GLY A 44 -34.46 -7.71 -12.09
CA GLY A 44 -33.31 -7.76 -13.00
C GLY A 44 -32.34 -6.62 -12.74
N PHE A 45 -31.04 -6.91 -12.88
CA PHE A 45 -29.98 -5.94 -12.56
C PHE A 45 -29.57 -5.06 -13.74
N ALA A 46 -29.76 -5.57 -14.96
CA ALA A 46 -29.04 -5.13 -16.15
C ALA A 46 -29.10 -3.62 -16.40
N ASP A 47 -30.30 -3.05 -16.37
CA ASP A 47 -30.52 -1.63 -16.63
C ASP A 47 -30.05 -0.75 -15.46
N ALA A 48 -30.03 -1.31 -14.25
CA ALA A 48 -29.83 -0.57 -13.02
C ALA A 48 -28.36 -0.46 -12.58
N LEU A 49 -27.44 -1.27 -13.14
CA LEU A 49 -26.01 -1.25 -12.74
C LEU A 49 -25.35 0.14 -12.90
N CYS A 50 -25.89 0.99 -13.76
CA CYS A 50 -25.41 2.35 -14.01
C CYS A 50 -26.07 3.43 -13.13
N ALA A 51 -26.96 3.06 -12.22
CA ALA A 51 -27.82 4.00 -11.48
C ALA A 51 -27.09 4.77 -10.36
N ALA A 52 -26.05 4.20 -9.74
CA ALA A 52 -25.43 4.81 -8.56
C ALA A 52 -24.81 6.20 -8.82
N PRO A 53 -24.10 6.45 -9.95
CA PRO A 53 -23.62 7.79 -10.27
C PRO A 53 -24.74 8.80 -10.52
N LEU A 54 -25.85 8.37 -11.14
CA LEU A 54 -27.04 9.21 -11.31
C LEU A 54 -27.66 9.56 -9.95
N ALA A 55 -27.77 8.57 -9.06
CA ALA A 55 -28.27 8.74 -7.71
C ALA A 55 -27.43 9.76 -6.93
N LYS A 56 -26.09 9.68 -6.98
CA LYS A 56 -25.19 10.65 -6.35
C LYS A 56 -25.34 12.05 -6.96
N LYS A 57 -25.49 12.17 -8.29
CA LYS A 57 -25.70 13.47 -8.98
C LYS A 57 -26.93 14.21 -8.44
N TYR A 58 -28.00 13.49 -8.11
CA TYR A 58 -29.24 14.07 -7.58
C TYR A 58 -29.39 13.92 -6.04
N ASN A 59 -28.37 13.42 -5.33
CA ASN A 59 -28.44 13.07 -3.91
C ASN A 59 -29.68 12.20 -3.57
N ALA A 60 -30.02 11.26 -4.45
CA ALA A 60 -31.21 10.42 -4.38
C ALA A 60 -30.88 9.02 -3.85
N PRO A 61 -31.80 8.35 -3.14
CA PRO A 61 -31.71 6.92 -2.91
C PRO A 61 -32.06 6.13 -4.18
N VAL A 62 -31.57 4.89 -4.26
CA VAL A 62 -32.00 3.88 -5.24
C VAL A 62 -32.97 2.94 -4.53
N ILE A 63 -34.25 2.96 -4.92
CA ILE A 63 -35.31 2.12 -4.37
C ILE A 63 -35.69 1.04 -5.41
N LEU A 64 -35.88 -0.19 -4.95
CA LEU A 64 -36.21 -1.32 -5.82
C LEU A 64 -37.72 -1.55 -5.88
N THR A 65 -38.23 -1.94 -7.05
CA THR A 65 -39.63 -2.36 -7.27
C THR A 65 -39.70 -3.72 -7.95
N ASN A 66 -40.79 -4.46 -7.73
CA ASN A 66 -41.10 -5.67 -8.51
C ASN A 66 -41.44 -5.37 -9.98
N GLY A 67 -41.46 -4.08 -10.36
CA GLY A 67 -41.66 -3.63 -11.72
C GLY A 67 -43.11 -3.65 -12.20
N LYS A 68 -44.07 -4.10 -11.39
CA LYS A 68 -45.48 -4.17 -11.79
C LYS A 68 -46.27 -2.98 -11.26
N ILE A 69 -46.09 -2.67 -9.98
CA ILE A 69 -46.80 -1.61 -9.26
C ILE A 69 -45.87 -0.96 -8.23
N LEU A 70 -46.17 0.25 -7.79
CA LEU A 70 -45.63 0.80 -6.55
C LEU A 70 -46.30 0.07 -5.38
N SER A 71 -45.49 -0.53 -4.52
CA SER A 71 -45.98 -1.09 -3.27
C SER A 71 -46.30 0.04 -2.29
N GLY A 72 -47.20 -0.22 -1.34
CA GLY A 72 -47.56 0.77 -0.31
C GLY A 72 -46.35 1.26 0.49
N ASP A 73 -45.30 0.46 0.65
CA ASP A 73 -44.09 0.89 1.36
C ASP A 73 -43.23 1.83 0.53
N ILE A 74 -43.14 1.64 -0.79
CA ILE A 74 -42.50 2.62 -1.67
C ILE A 74 -43.29 3.95 -1.65
N GLU A 75 -44.62 3.89 -1.73
CA GLU A 75 -45.46 5.10 -1.66
C GLU A 75 -45.24 5.88 -0.35
N LYS A 76 -45.12 5.17 0.78
CA LYS A 76 -44.75 5.76 2.08
C LYS A 76 -43.38 6.40 2.03
N GLN A 77 -42.36 5.76 1.45
CA GLN A 77 -41.02 6.35 1.33
C GLN A 77 -41.00 7.60 0.47
N LEU A 78 -41.69 7.59 -0.68
CA LEU A 78 -41.80 8.77 -1.55
C LEU A 78 -42.44 9.96 -0.80
N THR A 79 -43.48 9.68 -0.01
CA THR A 79 -44.14 10.69 0.82
C THR A 79 -43.23 11.18 1.95
N ARG A 80 -42.58 10.26 2.69
CA ARG A 80 -41.67 10.56 3.81
C ARG A 80 -40.52 11.46 3.38
N LEU A 81 -39.91 11.16 2.24
CA LEU A 81 -38.77 11.91 1.70
C LEU A 81 -39.18 13.25 1.07
N ASN A 82 -40.49 13.49 0.88
CA ASN A 82 -41.05 14.62 0.15
C ASN A 82 -40.51 14.72 -1.29
N VAL A 83 -40.58 13.60 -2.01
CA VAL A 83 -40.05 13.46 -3.38
C VAL A 83 -40.85 14.32 -4.36
N LYS A 84 -40.14 15.02 -5.23
CA LYS A 84 -40.71 15.83 -6.32
C LYS A 84 -40.60 15.13 -7.67
N GLN A 85 -39.53 14.36 -7.86
CA GLN A 85 -39.22 13.72 -9.14
C GLN A 85 -38.68 12.29 -8.95
N VAL A 86 -39.21 11.34 -9.71
CA VAL A 86 -38.72 9.95 -9.77
C VAL A 86 -38.07 9.67 -11.12
N PHE A 87 -36.82 9.20 -11.11
CA PHE A 87 -36.15 8.69 -12.30
C PHE A 87 -36.34 7.17 -12.38
N ILE A 88 -37.07 6.70 -13.39
CA ILE A 88 -37.34 5.28 -13.61
C ILE A 88 -36.29 4.71 -14.55
N ILE A 89 -35.48 3.77 -14.07
CA ILE A 89 -34.42 3.15 -14.87
C ILE A 89 -34.93 1.86 -15.51
N GLY A 90 -34.83 1.80 -16.84
CA GLY A 90 -35.22 0.64 -17.63
C GLY A 90 -36.58 0.78 -18.32
N GLY A 91 -36.77 -0.07 -19.34
CA GLY A 91 -37.95 -0.05 -20.20
C GLY A 91 -39.24 -0.50 -19.49
N THR A 92 -40.38 -0.33 -20.17
CA THR A 92 -41.69 -0.74 -19.64
C THR A 92 -41.83 -2.25 -19.42
N GLY A 93 -40.97 -3.05 -20.05
CA GLY A 93 -40.91 -4.50 -19.84
C GLY A 93 -40.31 -4.91 -18.48
N VAL A 94 -39.51 -4.05 -17.84
CA VAL A 94 -38.89 -4.31 -16.52
C VAL A 94 -39.48 -3.45 -15.41
N VAL A 95 -39.97 -2.25 -15.74
CA VAL A 95 -40.71 -1.36 -14.84
C VAL A 95 -41.93 -0.82 -15.59
N SER A 96 -43.09 -1.43 -15.36
CA SER A 96 -44.36 -1.18 -16.03
C SER A 96 -44.77 0.30 -16.04
N ALA A 97 -45.44 0.72 -17.10
CA ALA A 97 -46.05 2.05 -17.20
C ALA A 97 -47.18 2.28 -16.18
N ASN A 98 -47.66 1.24 -15.49
CA ASN A 98 -48.60 1.41 -14.39
C ASN A 98 -48.00 2.16 -13.20
N ILE A 99 -46.69 2.04 -12.98
CA ILE A 99 -45.97 2.77 -11.93
C ILE A 99 -46.01 4.27 -12.20
N GLU A 100 -45.84 4.69 -13.45
CA GLU A 100 -45.95 6.10 -13.86
C GLU A 100 -47.35 6.64 -13.55
N LYS A 101 -48.40 5.88 -13.87
CA LYS A 101 -49.79 6.25 -13.51
C LYS A 101 -50.00 6.39 -12.00
N GLN A 102 -49.34 5.55 -11.18
CA GLN A 102 -49.41 5.70 -9.72
C GLN A 102 -48.69 6.97 -9.24
N LEU A 103 -47.54 7.31 -9.83
CA LEU A 103 -46.82 8.55 -9.55
C LEU A 103 -47.64 9.80 -9.94
N ASP A 104 -48.34 9.75 -11.08
CA ASP A 104 -49.27 10.81 -11.51
C ASP A 104 -50.39 11.05 -10.48
N ILE A 105 -50.98 9.97 -9.95
CA ILE A 105 -52.01 10.02 -8.90
C ILE A 105 -51.43 10.66 -7.61
N MET A 106 -50.18 10.33 -7.27
CA MET A 106 -49.45 10.94 -6.15
C MET A 106 -48.98 12.37 -6.44
N LYS A 107 -49.14 12.88 -7.67
CA LYS A 107 -48.65 14.18 -8.14
C LYS A 107 -47.13 14.35 -8.01
N ILE A 108 -46.40 13.26 -8.23
CA ILE A 108 -44.93 13.25 -8.24
C ILE A 108 -44.48 13.20 -9.69
N GLY A 109 -43.60 14.12 -10.10
CA GLY A 109 -43.04 14.11 -11.45
C GLY A 109 -42.23 12.84 -11.70
N HIS A 110 -42.23 12.34 -12.93
CA HIS A 110 -41.44 11.16 -13.27
C HIS A 110 -40.78 11.28 -14.64
N GLU A 111 -39.60 10.68 -14.78
CA GLU A 111 -38.86 10.62 -16.03
C GLU A 111 -38.29 9.22 -16.19
N ARG A 112 -38.58 8.58 -17.30
CA ARG A 112 -38.04 7.25 -17.62
C ARG A 112 -36.77 7.37 -18.43
N ILE A 113 -35.69 6.77 -17.93
CA ILE A 113 -34.41 6.66 -18.61
C ILE A 113 -34.25 5.21 -19.05
N ALA A 114 -34.54 4.95 -20.32
CA ALA A 114 -34.54 3.60 -20.88
C ALA A 114 -34.08 3.61 -22.34
N GLY A 115 -33.24 2.65 -22.69
CA GLY A 115 -32.83 2.34 -24.04
C GLY A 115 -33.56 1.14 -24.65
N ASN A 116 -33.16 0.74 -25.85
CA ASN A 116 -33.63 -0.50 -26.48
C ASN A 116 -33.20 -1.75 -25.70
N ASP A 117 -32.07 -1.67 -25.01
CA ASP A 117 -31.52 -2.72 -24.15
C ASP A 117 -30.74 -2.10 -22.97
N ARG A 118 -30.07 -2.96 -22.19
CA ARG A 118 -29.24 -2.56 -21.04
C ARG A 118 -28.08 -1.65 -21.40
N TYR A 119 -27.52 -1.82 -22.59
CA TYR A 119 -26.36 -1.07 -23.04
C TYR A 119 -26.78 0.34 -23.46
N ASP A 120 -27.86 0.47 -24.23
CA ASP A 120 -28.44 1.76 -24.60
C ASP A 120 -29.00 2.49 -23.36
N THR A 121 -29.57 1.77 -22.40
CA THR A 121 -29.98 2.36 -21.12
C THR A 121 -28.79 2.96 -20.36
N SER A 122 -27.68 2.22 -20.27
CA SER A 122 -26.46 2.72 -19.63
C SER A 122 -25.87 3.94 -20.33
N LEU A 123 -25.97 4.01 -21.67
CA LEU A 123 -25.54 5.16 -22.45
C LEU A 123 -26.40 6.40 -22.17
N LYS A 124 -27.73 6.25 -22.08
CA LYS A 124 -28.63 7.37 -21.75
C LYS A 124 -28.38 7.90 -20.34
N VAL A 125 -28.15 7.01 -19.38
CA VAL A 125 -27.75 7.42 -18.02
C VAL A 125 -26.40 8.14 -18.05
N ALA A 126 -25.43 7.64 -18.80
CA ALA A 126 -24.12 8.28 -18.95
C ALA A 126 -24.20 9.68 -19.57
N GLN A 127 -25.06 9.89 -20.57
CA GLN A 127 -25.30 11.19 -21.18
C GLN A 127 -25.85 12.22 -20.18
N ILE A 128 -26.72 11.79 -19.26
CA ILE A 128 -27.23 12.65 -18.19
C ILE A 128 -26.12 13.01 -17.21
N ILE A 129 -25.25 12.07 -16.84
CA ILE A 129 -24.18 12.30 -15.87
C ILE A 129 -23.11 13.24 -16.45
N GLY A 130 -22.64 12.96 -17.67
CA GLY A 130 -21.46 13.58 -18.28
C GLY A 130 -20.22 12.67 -18.19
N ASN A 131 -19.18 12.94 -18.98
CA ASN A 131 -17.93 12.16 -19.03
C ASN A 131 -16.67 13.00 -18.75
N ASP A 132 -16.84 14.18 -18.15
CA ASP A 132 -15.77 15.14 -17.84
C ASP A 132 -14.76 14.62 -16.80
N LYS A 133 -15.12 13.57 -16.05
CA LYS A 133 -14.30 13.02 -14.95
C LYS A 133 -13.74 11.62 -15.22
N GLY A 134 -13.98 11.07 -16.41
CA GLY A 134 -13.65 9.68 -16.75
C GLY A 134 -14.85 8.92 -17.26
N ILE A 135 -14.62 7.66 -17.62
CA ILE A 135 -15.65 6.71 -18.03
C ILE A 135 -15.35 5.37 -17.39
N VAL A 136 -16.35 4.66 -16.89
CA VAL A 136 -16.24 3.24 -16.53
C VAL A 136 -16.89 2.41 -17.62
N LEU A 137 -16.21 1.35 -18.06
CA LEU A 137 -16.75 0.32 -18.93
C LEU A 137 -16.80 -1.01 -18.17
N ALA A 138 -17.99 -1.54 -17.95
CA ALA A 138 -18.21 -2.80 -17.23
C ALA A 138 -19.07 -3.77 -18.07
N SER A 139 -19.06 -5.05 -17.71
CA SER A 139 -19.93 -6.02 -18.38
C SER A 139 -21.40 -5.78 -18.00
N GLY A 140 -22.29 -5.84 -18.99
CA GLY A 140 -23.73 -5.91 -18.77
C GLY A 140 -24.26 -7.34 -18.64
N GLU A 141 -23.42 -8.36 -18.83
CA GLU A 141 -23.80 -9.79 -18.78
C GLU A 141 -23.73 -10.35 -17.37
N ASN A 142 -22.93 -9.72 -16.50
CA ASN A 142 -22.81 -10.03 -15.08
C ASN A 142 -22.81 -8.73 -14.26
N PHE A 143 -23.07 -8.80 -12.95
CA PHE A 143 -23.27 -7.61 -12.13
C PHE A 143 -22.07 -7.23 -11.26
N ALA A 144 -21.26 -8.20 -10.84
CA ALA A 144 -20.35 -7.98 -9.71
C ALA A 144 -19.25 -6.95 -9.99
N ASP A 145 -18.72 -6.92 -11.22
CA ASP A 145 -17.72 -5.94 -11.65
C ASP A 145 -18.30 -4.51 -11.64
N ALA A 146 -19.51 -4.33 -12.19
CA ALA A 146 -20.18 -3.03 -12.22
C ALA A 146 -20.57 -2.56 -10.81
N LEU A 147 -21.07 -3.46 -9.95
CA LEU A 147 -21.41 -3.11 -8.56
C LEU A 147 -20.17 -2.78 -7.72
N SER A 148 -19.03 -3.42 -8.00
CA SER A 148 -17.79 -3.15 -7.28
C SER A 148 -17.28 -1.73 -7.49
N ILE A 149 -17.42 -1.19 -8.72
CA ILE A 149 -17.00 0.18 -9.05
C ILE A 149 -18.10 1.22 -8.80
N ALA A 150 -19.36 0.81 -8.66
CA ALA A 150 -20.51 1.72 -8.61
C ALA A 150 -20.42 2.84 -7.56
N PRO A 151 -20.04 2.59 -6.28
CA PRO A 151 -19.89 3.67 -5.30
C PRO A 151 -18.78 4.64 -5.68
N ILE A 152 -17.64 4.14 -6.17
CA ILE A 152 -16.48 4.95 -6.54
C ILE A 152 -16.78 5.78 -7.78
N ALA A 153 -17.38 5.18 -8.80
CA ALA A 153 -17.85 5.88 -9.99
C ALA A 153 -18.81 7.01 -9.58
N ALA A 154 -19.71 6.75 -8.64
CA ALA A 154 -20.63 7.75 -8.13
C ALA A 154 -19.92 8.87 -7.37
N VAL A 155 -19.02 8.57 -6.44
CA VAL A 155 -18.20 9.56 -5.70
C VAL A 155 -17.43 10.46 -6.65
N LYS A 156 -16.83 9.88 -7.68
CA LYS A 156 -16.04 10.60 -8.68
C LYS A 156 -16.90 11.27 -9.76
N GLY A 157 -18.21 11.04 -9.79
CA GLY A 157 -19.09 11.55 -10.85
C GLY A 157 -18.77 10.99 -12.22
N ILE A 158 -18.33 9.73 -12.29
CA ILE A 158 -17.97 9.00 -13.50
C ILE A 158 -19.17 8.13 -13.92
N PRO A 159 -19.59 8.16 -15.20
CA PRO A 159 -20.66 7.31 -15.70
C PRO A 159 -20.19 5.87 -15.90
N ILE A 160 -21.12 4.92 -15.80
CA ILE A 160 -20.88 3.50 -16.05
C ILE A 160 -21.59 3.11 -17.36
N LEU A 161 -20.80 2.79 -18.37
CA LEU A 161 -21.25 2.16 -19.61
C LEU A 161 -21.18 0.65 -19.49
N LEU A 162 -22.17 -0.04 -20.05
CA LEU A 162 -22.22 -1.49 -20.10
C LEU A 162 -21.87 -2.01 -21.49
N THR A 163 -21.24 -3.18 -21.54
CA THR A 163 -20.89 -3.89 -22.78
C THR A 163 -21.09 -5.39 -22.66
N SER A 164 -21.23 -6.09 -23.78
CA SER A 164 -21.04 -7.55 -23.81
C SER A 164 -19.55 -7.89 -23.84
N LYS A 165 -19.21 -9.16 -23.64
CA LYS A 165 -17.81 -9.62 -23.65
C LYS A 165 -17.04 -9.30 -24.93
N ASN A 166 -17.69 -9.42 -26.09
CA ASN A 166 -17.02 -9.38 -27.40
C ASN A 166 -17.55 -8.27 -28.32
N ASP A 167 -18.53 -7.49 -27.87
CA ASP A 167 -19.17 -6.45 -28.68
C ASP A 167 -19.47 -5.22 -27.83
N LEU A 168 -18.80 -4.10 -28.15
CA LEU A 168 -19.11 -2.78 -27.61
C LEU A 168 -20.11 -2.09 -28.55
N PRO A 169 -21.32 -1.76 -28.07
CA PRO A 169 -22.30 -1.06 -28.88
C PRO A 169 -21.75 0.26 -29.44
N GLN A 170 -22.09 0.55 -30.70
CA GLN A 170 -21.56 1.70 -31.44
C GLN A 170 -21.74 3.03 -30.70
N GLY A 171 -22.87 3.23 -30.02
CA GLY A 171 -23.12 4.44 -29.23
C GLY A 171 -22.14 4.59 -28.06
N ALA A 172 -21.86 3.51 -27.32
CA ALA A 172 -20.87 3.51 -26.23
C ALA A 172 -19.44 3.73 -26.78
N LYS A 173 -19.13 3.13 -27.94
CA LYS A 173 -17.86 3.36 -28.64
C LYS A 173 -17.64 4.82 -28.98
N GLN A 174 -18.62 5.47 -29.59
CA GLN A 174 -18.56 6.89 -29.92
C GLN A 174 -18.46 7.77 -28.67
N TYR A 175 -19.21 7.42 -27.62
CA TYR A 175 -19.18 8.14 -26.34
C TYR A 175 -17.79 8.11 -25.68
N ILE A 176 -17.10 6.96 -25.74
CA ILE A 176 -15.72 6.82 -25.25
C ILE A 176 -14.74 7.58 -26.13
N GLN A 177 -14.84 7.45 -27.46
CA GLN A 177 -13.92 8.10 -28.40
C GLN A 177 -14.00 9.63 -28.40
N ASN A 178 -15.18 10.18 -28.06
CA ASN A 178 -15.37 11.62 -27.95
C ASN A 178 -14.89 12.20 -26.61
N SER A 179 -14.44 11.36 -25.67
CA SER A 179 -13.88 11.80 -24.40
C SER A 179 -12.36 11.85 -24.45
N THR A 180 -11.78 12.86 -23.79
CA THR A 180 -10.34 12.94 -23.54
C THR A 180 -9.94 12.35 -22.19
N GLN A 181 -10.91 11.83 -21.43
CA GLN A 181 -10.69 11.31 -20.09
C GLN A 181 -10.38 9.81 -20.11
N LYS A 182 -9.66 9.36 -19.08
CA LYS A 182 -9.31 7.96 -18.88
C LYS A 182 -10.56 7.08 -18.79
N CYS A 183 -10.50 5.92 -19.46
CA CYS A 183 -11.49 4.87 -19.36
C CYS A 183 -11.04 3.78 -18.36
N TYR A 184 -11.87 3.44 -17.40
CA TYR A 184 -11.64 2.33 -16.48
C TYR A 184 -12.42 1.11 -16.94
N ILE A 185 -11.71 0.09 -17.40
CA ILE A 185 -12.31 -1.17 -17.83
C ILE A 185 -12.38 -2.08 -16.62
N VAL A 186 -13.59 -2.41 -16.17
CA VAL A 186 -13.81 -3.18 -14.94
C VAL A 186 -14.23 -4.60 -15.30
N GLY A 187 -13.34 -5.55 -14.97
CA GLY A 187 -13.42 -6.94 -15.36
C GLY A 187 -12.18 -7.41 -16.12
N GLY A 188 -11.79 -8.67 -15.87
CA GLY A 188 -10.69 -9.32 -16.59
C GLY A 188 -11.01 -9.56 -18.08
N VAL A 189 -10.00 -9.99 -18.85
CA VAL A 189 -10.16 -10.31 -20.29
C VAL A 189 -11.19 -11.41 -20.57
N GLY A 190 -11.46 -12.26 -19.57
CA GLY A 190 -12.50 -13.28 -19.64
C GLY A 190 -13.93 -12.72 -19.64
N VAL A 191 -14.11 -11.49 -19.12
CA VAL A 191 -15.40 -10.80 -18.97
C VAL A 191 -15.57 -9.69 -20.02
N ILE A 192 -14.52 -8.93 -20.31
CA ILE A 192 -14.48 -7.94 -21.41
C ILE A 192 -13.22 -8.22 -22.22
N SER A 193 -13.38 -8.75 -23.42
CA SER A 193 -12.28 -9.15 -24.30
C SER A 193 -11.39 -7.98 -24.72
N ASN A 194 -10.18 -8.29 -25.19
CA ASN A 194 -9.31 -7.28 -25.79
C ASN A 194 -9.94 -6.68 -27.06
N SER A 195 -10.60 -7.48 -27.89
CA SER A 195 -11.29 -6.99 -29.11
C SER A 195 -12.35 -5.93 -28.82
N THR A 196 -12.97 -5.96 -27.63
CA THR A 196 -13.93 -4.93 -27.18
C THR A 196 -13.24 -3.63 -26.77
N THR A 197 -11.93 -3.64 -26.52
CA THR A 197 -11.22 -2.54 -25.87
C THR A 197 -9.98 -2.04 -26.63
N ASP A 198 -9.51 -2.75 -27.66
CA ASP A 198 -8.26 -2.46 -28.38
C ASP A 198 -8.19 -1.07 -29.04
N TYR A 199 -9.33 -0.43 -29.28
CA TYR A 199 -9.41 0.93 -29.83
C TYR A 199 -9.48 2.03 -28.75
N ILE A 200 -9.55 1.67 -27.46
CA ILE A 200 -9.50 2.62 -26.36
C ILE A 200 -8.02 2.85 -26.05
N THR A 201 -7.55 4.09 -26.22
CA THR A 201 -6.11 4.41 -26.15
C THR A 201 -5.64 4.74 -24.73
N ASP A 202 -6.45 5.46 -23.94
CA ASP A 202 -6.17 5.75 -22.53
C ASP A 202 -7.16 4.99 -21.64
N TYR A 203 -6.72 3.81 -21.18
CA TYR A 203 -7.49 3.02 -20.24
C TYR A 203 -6.64 2.40 -19.13
N LYS A 204 -7.32 2.08 -18.03
CA LYS A 204 -6.81 1.18 -17.00
C LYS A 204 -7.79 0.04 -16.78
N ARG A 205 -7.32 -1.20 -16.88
CA ARG A 205 -8.13 -2.38 -16.62
C ARG A 205 -7.99 -2.81 -15.17
N LEU A 206 -9.12 -2.99 -14.49
CA LEU A 206 -9.24 -3.43 -13.11
C LEU A 206 -10.02 -4.75 -13.08
N GLY A 207 -9.32 -5.87 -12.91
CA GLY A 207 -9.94 -7.19 -12.88
C GLY A 207 -9.11 -8.19 -12.08
N GLY A 208 -9.79 -9.04 -11.31
CA GLY A 208 -9.24 -10.16 -10.56
C GLY A 208 -9.58 -11.53 -11.17
N MET A 209 -9.12 -12.59 -10.52
CA MET A 209 -9.49 -13.97 -10.85
C MET A 209 -10.97 -14.25 -10.54
N ASP A 210 -11.53 -13.56 -9.55
CA ASP A 210 -12.94 -13.61 -9.20
C ASP A 210 -13.50 -12.21 -8.87
N ARG A 211 -14.80 -12.15 -8.55
CA ARG A 211 -15.50 -10.90 -8.23
C ARG A 211 -14.97 -10.20 -6.97
N TYR A 212 -14.42 -10.95 -6.03
CA TYR A 212 -13.91 -10.44 -4.76
C TYR A 212 -12.54 -9.80 -4.97
N GLU A 213 -11.67 -10.43 -5.76
CA GLU A 213 -10.39 -9.85 -6.15
C GLU A 213 -10.58 -8.63 -7.07
N THR A 214 -11.56 -8.64 -7.98
CA THR A 214 -11.92 -7.43 -8.74
C THR A 214 -12.34 -6.30 -7.80
N ASN A 215 -13.23 -6.59 -6.83
CA ASN A 215 -13.65 -5.61 -5.83
C ASN A 215 -12.47 -5.05 -5.02
N GLN A 216 -11.55 -5.90 -4.58
CA GLN A 216 -10.33 -5.48 -3.88
C GLN A 216 -9.47 -4.53 -4.73
N LYS A 217 -9.15 -4.92 -5.98
CA LYS A 217 -8.31 -4.10 -6.88
C LYS A 217 -8.90 -2.73 -7.17
N ILE A 218 -10.23 -2.65 -7.26
CA ILE A 218 -10.94 -1.39 -7.43
C ILE A 218 -10.80 -0.52 -6.17
N ILE A 219 -11.03 -1.08 -4.98
CA ILE A 219 -10.91 -0.32 -3.73
C ILE A 219 -9.46 0.14 -3.51
N ASP A 220 -8.47 -0.71 -3.79
CA ASP A 220 -7.05 -0.35 -3.68
C ASP A 220 -6.68 0.80 -4.62
N GLU A 221 -7.10 0.74 -5.88
CA GLU A 221 -6.85 1.76 -6.91
C GLU A 221 -7.36 3.15 -6.48
N PHE A 222 -8.56 3.18 -5.90
CA PHE A 222 -9.23 4.43 -5.53
C PHE A 222 -9.17 4.70 -4.02
N SER A 223 -8.25 4.05 -3.30
CA SER A 223 -8.16 4.12 -1.84
C SER A 223 -7.89 5.54 -1.31
N SER A 224 -7.27 6.42 -2.10
CA SER A 224 -7.08 7.83 -1.76
C SER A 224 -8.33 8.70 -1.94
N ASP A 225 -9.31 8.23 -2.73
CA ASP A 225 -10.52 8.98 -3.08
C ASP A 225 -11.74 8.62 -2.21
N ILE A 226 -11.60 7.64 -1.32
CA ILE A 226 -12.69 7.08 -0.52
C ILE A 226 -12.40 7.17 0.98
N ASN A 227 -13.46 7.31 1.76
CA ASN A 227 -13.43 7.42 3.21
C ASN A 227 -13.67 6.05 3.85
N PHE A 228 -12.69 5.55 4.58
CA PHE A 228 -12.78 4.28 5.30
C PHE A 228 -13.43 4.39 6.68
N SER A 229 -13.89 5.58 7.11
CA SER A 229 -14.61 5.76 8.39
C SER A 229 -15.96 5.03 8.39
N SER A 230 -16.53 4.79 7.22
CA SER A 230 -17.73 3.99 7.02
C SER A 230 -17.47 3.00 5.90
N ILE A 231 -17.87 1.76 6.06
CA ILE A 231 -17.57 0.67 5.13
C ILE A 231 -18.85 -0.10 4.89
N TYR A 232 -19.32 -0.10 3.65
CA TYR A 232 -20.50 -0.87 3.29
C TYR A 232 -20.08 -2.29 2.94
N VAL A 233 -20.83 -3.28 3.40
CA VAL A 233 -20.56 -4.69 3.11
C VAL A 233 -21.83 -5.31 2.54
N SER A 234 -21.72 -5.97 1.40
CA SER A 234 -22.83 -6.65 0.75
C SER A 234 -22.42 -8.02 0.23
N SER A 235 -23.40 -8.90 0.00
CA SER A 235 -23.15 -10.18 -0.63
C SER A 235 -22.68 -9.98 -2.06
N GLY A 236 -21.59 -10.65 -2.45
CA GLY A 236 -21.16 -10.72 -3.84
C GLY A 236 -22.01 -11.68 -4.66
N GLU A 237 -22.82 -12.54 -4.04
CA GLU A 237 -23.64 -13.57 -4.72
C GLU A 237 -25.00 -13.03 -5.21
N GLY A 238 -25.46 -11.90 -4.66
CA GLY A 238 -26.67 -11.20 -5.06
C GLY A 238 -26.37 -9.77 -5.53
N PHE A 239 -27.26 -9.18 -6.33
CA PHE A 239 -27.05 -7.83 -6.88
C PHE A 239 -27.84 -6.73 -6.15
N ALA A 240 -29.01 -7.06 -5.61
CA ALA A 240 -30.02 -6.06 -5.26
C ALA A 240 -29.62 -5.18 -4.08
N ASP A 241 -29.05 -5.78 -3.04
CA ASP A 241 -28.62 -5.07 -1.83
C ASP A 241 -27.40 -4.19 -2.12
N ALA A 242 -26.46 -4.69 -2.91
CA ALA A 242 -25.31 -3.92 -3.38
C ALA A 242 -25.71 -2.77 -4.33
N LEU A 243 -26.71 -2.97 -5.18
CA LEU A 243 -27.23 -1.95 -6.10
C LEU A 243 -27.82 -0.76 -5.34
N SER A 244 -28.74 -1.02 -4.42
CA SER A 244 -29.35 0.03 -3.58
C SER A 244 -28.33 0.65 -2.61
N GLY A 245 -27.49 -0.19 -2.01
CA GLY A 245 -26.43 0.23 -1.10
C GLY A 245 -25.30 1.03 -1.74
N SER A 246 -25.06 0.89 -3.05
CA SER A 246 -24.04 1.67 -3.75
C SER A 246 -24.32 3.17 -3.73
N ALA A 247 -25.60 3.57 -3.79
CA ALA A 247 -25.98 4.97 -3.62
C ALA A 247 -25.72 5.48 -2.19
N ALA A 248 -25.97 4.64 -1.17
CA ALA A 248 -25.72 4.97 0.23
C ALA A 248 -24.21 5.08 0.53
N ALA A 249 -23.43 4.12 0.04
CA ALA A 249 -21.96 4.16 0.10
C ALA A 249 -21.42 5.42 -0.58
N ALA A 250 -21.92 5.76 -1.77
CA ALA A 250 -21.52 6.97 -2.47
C ALA A 250 -21.87 8.24 -1.67
N LYS A 251 -22.98 8.28 -0.94
CA LYS A 251 -23.39 9.44 -0.13
C LYS A 251 -22.34 9.79 0.93
N THR A 252 -21.78 8.79 1.58
CA THR A 252 -20.76 8.91 2.65
C THR A 252 -19.32 8.86 2.12
N ASN A 253 -19.15 8.82 0.79
CA ASN A 253 -17.87 8.61 0.10
C ASN A 253 -17.16 7.31 0.53
N SER A 254 -17.92 6.27 0.86
CA SER A 254 -17.44 5.02 1.44
C SER A 254 -17.21 3.93 0.39
N PRO A 255 -16.31 2.96 0.63
CA PRO A 255 -16.23 1.74 -0.17
C PRO A 255 -17.47 0.85 0.03
N LEU A 256 -17.73 0.00 -0.97
CA LEU A 256 -18.59 -1.18 -0.87
C LEU A 256 -17.75 -2.44 -1.07
N ILE A 257 -17.64 -3.24 -0.02
CA ILE A 257 -16.95 -4.53 -0.02
C ILE A 257 -17.95 -5.63 -0.37
N LEU A 258 -17.59 -6.48 -1.32
CA LEU A 258 -18.36 -7.70 -1.64
C LEU A 258 -17.80 -8.91 -0.87
N THR A 259 -18.68 -9.75 -0.34
CA THR A 259 -18.32 -10.99 0.36
C THR A 259 -19.13 -12.20 -0.10
N ASN A 260 -18.52 -13.40 -0.10
CA ASN A 260 -19.22 -14.67 -0.31
C ASN A 260 -19.82 -15.24 0.98
N GLY A 261 -19.70 -14.53 2.10
CA GLY A 261 -20.17 -14.95 3.41
C GLY A 261 -19.32 -16.03 4.10
N LYS A 262 -18.19 -16.45 3.52
CA LYS A 262 -17.36 -17.56 4.02
C LYS A 262 -15.86 -17.26 4.12
N SER A 263 -15.33 -16.34 3.32
CA SER A 263 -13.89 -16.14 3.19
C SER A 263 -13.40 -14.90 3.94
N SER A 264 -12.27 -15.04 4.64
CA SER A 264 -11.41 -13.90 4.98
C SER A 264 -10.96 -13.28 3.67
N ILE A 265 -11.32 -12.02 3.46
CA ILE A 265 -10.86 -11.27 2.30
C ILE A 265 -9.34 -11.12 2.47
N THR A 266 -8.57 -11.41 1.43
CA THR A 266 -7.11 -11.35 1.42
C THR A 266 -6.62 -10.03 2.01
N LYS A 267 -5.56 -10.05 2.83
CA LYS A 267 -4.93 -8.84 3.43
C LYS A 267 -4.36 -7.92 2.34
N THR A 268 -5.22 -7.15 1.69
CA THR A 268 -4.88 -6.17 0.65
C THR A 268 -4.57 -4.80 1.24
N GLN A 269 -4.11 -3.87 0.39
CA GLN A 269 -3.67 -2.55 0.82
C GLN A 269 -4.77 -1.75 1.52
N PHE A 270 -6.02 -1.82 1.05
CA PHE A 270 -7.13 -1.08 1.66
C PHE A 270 -7.47 -1.56 3.07
N TYR A 271 -7.19 -2.82 3.45
CA TYR A 271 -7.40 -3.30 4.83
C TYR A 271 -6.58 -2.51 5.84
N SER A 272 -5.40 -2.01 5.45
CA SER A 272 -4.61 -1.12 6.30
C SER A 272 -5.31 0.22 6.57
N LYS A 273 -6.21 0.66 5.67
CA LYS A 273 -6.94 1.95 5.73
C LYS A 273 -8.22 1.88 6.56
N ILE A 274 -8.84 0.70 6.67
CA ILE A 274 -9.88 0.43 7.69
C ILE A 274 -9.26 0.76 9.05
N SER A 275 -9.93 1.37 10.01
CA SER A 275 -9.38 1.68 11.35
C SER A 275 -10.25 1.03 12.44
N SER A 276 -9.79 1.01 13.70
CA SER A 276 -10.63 0.55 14.81
C SER A 276 -11.87 1.42 15.03
N GLY A 277 -11.90 2.63 14.48
CA GLY A 277 -13.06 3.53 14.49
C GLY A 277 -13.93 3.43 13.23
N SER A 278 -13.60 2.55 12.28
CA SER A 278 -14.39 2.36 11.06
C SER A 278 -15.71 1.66 11.37
N GLU A 279 -16.80 2.24 10.88
CA GLU A 279 -18.14 1.72 11.09
C GLU A 279 -18.57 0.83 9.92
N PHE A 280 -18.85 -0.44 10.20
CA PHE A 280 -19.34 -1.39 9.20
C PHE A 280 -20.86 -1.32 9.06
N ARG A 281 -21.31 -1.03 7.84
CA ARG A 281 -22.70 -0.89 7.41
C ARG A 281 -23.08 -2.07 6.53
N VAL A 282 -23.79 -3.04 7.10
CA VAL A 282 -24.10 -4.30 6.41
C VAL A 282 -25.38 -4.16 5.60
N LEU A 283 -25.34 -4.57 4.34
CA LEU A 283 -26.46 -4.51 3.40
C LEU A 283 -27.01 -5.92 3.21
N GLY A 284 -28.29 -6.11 3.53
CA GLY A 284 -28.97 -7.40 3.49
C GLY A 284 -29.05 -8.11 4.84
N GLY A 285 -29.85 -9.18 4.87
CA GLY A 285 -30.05 -10.02 6.04
C GLY A 285 -28.84 -10.90 6.38
N GLU A 286 -28.84 -11.48 7.58
CA GLU A 286 -27.75 -12.36 8.06
C GLU A 286 -27.58 -13.61 7.18
N ALA A 287 -28.63 -14.06 6.50
CA ALA A 287 -28.57 -15.21 5.59
C ALA A 287 -27.67 -14.97 4.35
N VAL A 288 -27.55 -13.72 3.89
CA VAL A 288 -26.76 -13.36 2.70
C VAL A 288 -25.42 -12.70 3.06
N VAL A 289 -25.36 -12.05 4.22
CA VAL A 289 -24.13 -11.52 4.81
C VAL A 289 -24.09 -11.93 6.29
N PRO A 290 -23.53 -13.11 6.62
CA PRO A 290 -23.42 -13.59 7.98
C PRO A 290 -22.65 -12.61 8.87
N ASN A 291 -23.01 -12.51 10.15
CA ASN A 291 -22.27 -11.67 11.10
C ASN A 291 -20.80 -12.11 11.17
N GLU A 292 -20.52 -13.42 11.16
CA GLU A 292 -19.16 -13.97 11.12
C GLU A 292 -18.37 -13.48 9.90
N ALA A 293 -19.01 -13.32 8.74
CA ALA A 293 -18.34 -12.82 7.54
C ALA A 293 -17.92 -11.35 7.70
N VAL A 294 -18.67 -10.55 8.46
CA VAL A 294 -18.33 -9.16 8.79
C VAL A 294 -17.31 -9.10 9.91
N GLU A 295 -17.43 -9.98 10.90
CA GLU A 295 -16.45 -10.14 11.98
C GLU A 295 -15.10 -10.59 11.45
N ASN A 296 -15.02 -11.44 10.42
CA ASN A 296 -13.75 -11.79 9.78
C ASN A 296 -13.08 -10.59 9.11
N LEU A 297 -13.85 -9.61 8.58
CA LEU A 297 -13.30 -8.33 8.10
C LEU A 297 -12.72 -7.47 9.23
N LEU A 298 -13.21 -7.67 10.46
CA LEU A 298 -12.77 -6.99 11.69
C LEU A 298 -11.61 -7.72 12.37
N ILE A 299 -11.62 -9.05 12.39
CA ILE A 299 -10.63 -9.93 13.05
C ILE A 299 -9.26 -9.78 12.39
N ASP A 300 -9.19 -9.58 11.07
CA ASP A 300 -7.94 -9.25 10.38
C ASP A 300 -7.34 -7.89 10.79
N LYS A 301 -8.07 -7.06 11.55
CA LYS A 301 -7.56 -5.83 12.17
C LYS A 301 -7.50 -5.80 13.69
N VAL A 302 -8.23 -6.69 14.37
CA VAL A 302 -8.18 -6.79 15.85
C VAL A 302 -7.06 -7.73 16.33
N GLU A 303 -6.48 -8.57 15.45
CA GLU A 303 -5.23 -9.27 15.75
C GLU A 303 -4.19 -9.14 14.63
N SER A 304 -3.85 -7.90 14.29
CA SER A 304 -2.42 -7.66 14.19
C SER A 304 -1.89 -7.62 15.64
N ASN A 305 -1.42 -8.77 16.15
CA ASN A 305 -0.58 -8.78 17.35
C ASN A 305 0.72 -7.99 17.15
N PHE A 306 0.95 -7.49 15.93
CA PHE A 306 2.11 -6.70 15.59
C PHE A 306 2.01 -5.28 16.16
N LYS A 307 2.97 -4.91 17.00
CA LYS A 307 3.14 -3.55 17.51
C LYS A 307 4.59 -3.15 17.39
N LEU A 308 4.82 -1.92 16.93
CA LEU A 308 6.15 -1.34 16.84
C LEU A 308 6.72 -1.02 18.24
N GLY A 309 8.04 -0.80 18.31
CA GLY A 309 8.67 -0.34 19.54
C GLY A 309 8.12 0.99 20.05
N ASP A 310 7.74 1.90 19.14
CA ASP A 310 7.16 3.22 19.48
C ASP A 310 5.69 3.14 19.94
N ASP A 311 4.89 2.21 19.41
CA ASP A 311 3.56 1.87 19.94
C ASP A 311 3.62 1.42 21.41
N LEU A 312 4.72 0.73 21.76
CA LEU A 312 4.92 0.12 23.07
C LEU A 312 5.61 1.06 24.08
N LEU A 313 6.34 2.07 23.60
CA LEU A 313 7.13 2.95 24.47
C LEU A 313 6.29 3.57 25.57
N ILE A 314 5.18 4.24 25.23
CA ILE A 314 4.34 4.93 26.21
C ILE A 314 3.45 3.94 26.98
N SER A 315 2.95 2.91 26.30
CA SER A 315 1.95 2.01 26.87
C SER A 315 2.53 0.96 27.82
N LYS A 316 3.78 0.54 27.63
CA LYS A 316 4.40 -0.57 28.37
C LYS A 316 5.78 -0.25 28.94
N TYR A 317 6.53 0.65 28.31
CA TYR A 317 7.94 0.92 28.64
C TYR A 317 8.21 2.38 29.06
N SER A 318 7.18 3.08 29.53
CA SER A 318 7.28 4.53 29.79
C SER A 318 8.23 4.87 30.93
N ASN A 319 8.43 3.93 31.86
CA ASN A 319 9.44 4.00 32.92
C ASN A 319 10.87 4.18 32.39
N LEU A 320 11.16 3.81 31.14
CA LEU A 320 12.48 4.01 30.54
C LEU A 320 12.81 5.49 30.29
N ILE A 321 11.78 6.34 30.09
CA ILE A 321 11.93 7.75 29.72
C ILE A 321 11.37 8.72 30.77
N LYS A 322 10.53 8.25 31.69
CA LYS A 322 9.89 9.08 32.73
C LYS A 322 10.93 9.86 33.54
N GLY A 323 10.71 11.17 33.65
CA GLY A 323 11.58 12.12 34.35
C GLY A 323 12.88 12.47 33.64
N LYS A 324 13.12 11.97 32.42
CA LYS A 324 14.37 12.20 31.67
C LYS A 324 14.21 13.30 30.61
N ASN A 325 15.34 13.93 30.27
CA ASN A 325 15.48 14.75 29.08
C ASN A 325 15.85 13.86 27.89
N ILE A 326 15.00 13.85 26.88
CA ILE A 326 15.11 12.97 25.71
C ILE A 326 15.77 13.73 24.56
N GLY A 327 16.77 13.10 23.95
CA GLY A 327 17.24 13.42 22.60
C GLY A 327 16.72 12.38 21.62
N LEU A 328 15.93 12.76 20.63
CA LEU A 328 15.32 11.83 19.69
C LEU A 328 16.09 11.81 18.36
N VAL A 329 16.65 10.65 18.01
CA VAL A 329 17.23 10.36 16.70
C VAL A 329 16.14 9.78 15.82
N THR A 330 15.64 10.56 14.86
CA THR A 330 14.48 10.18 14.04
C THR A 330 14.49 10.88 12.67
N ASN A 331 13.50 10.55 11.84
CA ASN A 331 13.14 11.25 10.63
C ASN A 331 11.64 11.06 10.35
N GLN A 332 11.17 11.33 9.13
CA GLN A 332 9.77 11.20 8.72
C GLN A 332 9.20 9.79 8.87
N THR A 333 10.04 8.76 8.93
CA THR A 333 9.62 7.36 9.12
C THR A 333 9.34 7.01 10.58
N GLY A 334 9.75 7.88 11.52
CA GLY A 334 9.47 7.75 12.95
C GLY A 334 8.01 8.04 13.26
N VAL A 335 7.13 7.13 12.85
CA VAL A 335 5.68 7.15 13.10
C VAL A 335 5.23 5.79 13.64
N ASN A 336 4.25 5.83 14.53
CA ASN A 336 3.65 4.62 15.12
C ASN A 336 2.68 3.93 14.15
N SER A 337 2.06 2.83 14.57
CA SER A 337 1.10 2.06 13.74
C SER A 337 -0.12 2.88 13.24
N ARG A 338 -0.40 4.03 13.88
CA ARG A 338 -1.47 4.97 13.50
C ARG A 338 -0.97 6.13 12.63
N GLY A 339 0.31 6.16 12.25
CA GLY A 339 0.92 7.24 11.49
C GLY A 339 1.19 8.52 12.31
N THR A 340 1.13 8.44 13.65
CA THR A 340 1.47 9.58 14.53
C THR A 340 2.98 9.65 14.72
N SER A 341 3.58 10.83 14.53
CA SER A 341 5.02 11.02 14.69
C SER A 341 5.50 10.79 16.11
N THR A 342 6.63 10.10 16.27
CA THR A 342 7.32 9.92 17.55
C THR A 342 7.75 11.25 18.16
N ILE A 343 8.03 12.27 17.33
CA ILE A 343 8.26 13.65 17.78
C ILE A 343 7.03 14.15 18.56
N ASP A 344 5.84 14.00 17.99
CA ASP A 344 4.60 14.47 18.59
C ASP A 344 4.20 13.63 19.80
N ILE A 345 4.43 12.32 19.77
CA ILE A 345 4.18 11.44 20.92
C ILE A 345 5.02 11.89 22.11
N LEU A 346 6.32 12.10 21.91
CA LEU A 346 7.23 12.47 23.00
C LEU A 346 7.04 13.93 23.45
N ALA A 347 6.73 14.85 22.55
CA ALA A 347 6.42 16.24 22.91
C ALA A 347 5.17 16.35 23.80
N ASN A 348 4.21 15.43 23.66
CA ASN A 348 2.95 15.44 24.40
C ASN A 348 2.90 14.49 25.61
N TYR A 349 3.95 13.70 25.89
CA TYR A 349 3.92 12.67 26.94
C TYR A 349 3.82 13.24 28.37
N GLY A 350 4.23 14.48 28.61
CA GLY A 350 4.02 15.21 29.88
C GLY A 350 4.87 14.75 31.08
N GLU A 351 5.28 13.50 31.13
CA GLU A 351 6.13 12.93 32.19
C GLU A 351 7.62 12.86 31.81
N ALA A 352 7.99 13.30 30.62
CA ALA A 352 9.37 13.43 30.15
C ALA A 352 9.50 14.69 29.28
N LYS A 353 10.73 15.15 29.03
CA LYS A 353 10.97 16.37 28.25
C LYS A 353 11.76 16.06 26.98
N LEU A 354 11.16 16.29 25.82
CA LEU A 354 11.89 16.29 24.54
C LEU A 354 12.77 17.56 24.48
N THR A 355 14.08 17.41 24.29
CA THR A 355 15.04 18.53 24.39
C THR A 355 15.88 18.77 23.14
N ALA A 356 16.03 17.76 22.29
CA ALA A 356 16.75 17.88 21.02
C ALA A 356 16.26 16.81 20.03
N LEU A 357 16.31 17.14 18.74
CA LEU A 357 16.14 16.21 17.63
C LEU A 357 17.48 16.00 16.92
N PHE A 358 17.71 14.81 16.42
CA PHE A 358 18.90 14.43 15.67
C PHE A 358 18.46 13.78 14.36
N ALA A 359 18.71 14.47 13.25
CA ALA A 359 18.33 14.03 11.92
C ALA A 359 19.48 13.30 11.23
N PRO A 360 19.26 12.12 10.61
CA PRO A 360 20.27 11.40 9.85
C PRO A 360 20.49 12.04 8.46
N GLU A 361 21.07 11.27 7.53
CA GLU A 361 21.02 11.56 6.09
C GLU A 361 19.57 11.85 5.64
N HIS A 362 19.40 12.77 4.67
CA HIS A 362 18.12 13.29 4.16
C HIS A 362 17.34 14.26 5.07
N GLY A 363 17.80 14.48 6.31
CA GLY A 363 17.18 15.42 7.25
C GLY A 363 15.95 14.85 7.98
N ILE A 364 15.29 15.68 8.78
CA ILE A 364 14.16 15.24 9.63
C ILE A 364 12.91 14.88 8.82
N ASP A 365 12.74 15.46 7.63
CA ASP A 365 11.57 15.27 6.77
C ASP A 365 11.84 14.37 5.55
N GLY A 366 13.09 13.90 5.38
CA GLY A 366 13.50 12.96 4.35
C GLY A 366 13.52 13.51 2.93
N LYS A 367 13.51 14.84 2.75
CA LYS A 367 13.42 15.46 1.42
C LYS A 367 14.77 15.79 0.78
N ALA A 368 15.84 15.90 1.56
CA ALA A 368 17.16 16.23 0.99
C ALA A 368 17.73 15.06 0.18
N LYS A 369 18.46 15.34 -0.92
CA LYS A 369 18.99 14.26 -1.79
C LYS A 369 20.14 13.53 -1.09
N ALA A 370 20.46 12.34 -1.58
CA ALA A 370 21.63 11.60 -1.11
C ALA A 370 22.91 12.43 -1.29
N GLY A 371 23.73 12.52 -0.24
CA GLY A 371 24.92 13.37 -0.23
C GLY A 371 24.68 14.85 0.08
N ASP A 372 23.44 15.35 0.08
CA ASP A 372 23.16 16.75 0.44
C ASP A 372 23.33 16.98 1.95
N TYR A 373 23.96 18.09 2.31
CA TYR A 373 24.07 18.51 3.71
C TYR A 373 22.87 19.37 4.13
N VAL A 374 22.21 18.98 5.22
CA VAL A 374 21.18 19.77 5.90
C VAL A 374 21.80 20.40 7.13
N ASN A 375 21.74 21.73 7.27
CA ASN A 375 22.27 22.44 8.44
C ASN A 375 21.41 22.18 9.70
N SER A 376 22.03 22.29 10.88
CA SER A 376 21.31 22.29 12.15
C SER A 376 20.48 23.58 12.30
N TYR A 377 19.32 23.50 12.96
CA TYR A 377 18.40 24.63 13.14
C TYR A 377 17.59 24.51 14.44
N ILE A 378 16.74 25.50 14.75
CA ILE A 378 15.79 25.43 15.86
C ILE A 378 14.41 25.12 15.28
N ASP A 379 13.76 24.06 15.77
CA ASP A 379 12.38 23.75 15.39
C ASP A 379 11.43 24.88 15.82
N GLU A 380 10.68 25.45 14.87
CA GLU A 380 9.85 26.63 15.12
C GLU A 380 8.69 26.37 16.08
N ARG A 381 8.16 25.14 16.06
CA ARG A 381 6.99 24.73 16.84
C ARG A 381 7.39 24.34 18.26
N LEU A 382 8.41 23.51 18.39
CA LEU A 382 8.86 22.93 19.65
C LEU A 382 9.91 23.80 20.36
N ARG A 383 10.56 24.74 19.65
CA ARG A 383 11.62 25.61 20.16
C ARG A 383 12.79 24.83 20.77
N ILE A 384 13.12 23.69 20.16
CA ILE A 384 14.26 22.84 20.50
C ILE A 384 15.21 22.73 19.30
N PRO A 385 16.52 22.47 19.52
CA PRO A 385 17.45 22.25 18.42
C PRO A 385 17.15 20.98 17.64
N VAL A 386 17.37 21.04 16.33
CA VAL A 386 17.45 19.93 15.39
C VAL A 386 18.88 19.87 14.88
N TYR A 387 19.63 18.84 15.27
CA TYR A 387 21.02 18.63 14.88
C TYR A 387 21.11 17.69 13.69
N SER A 388 21.94 18.05 12.72
CA SER A 388 22.26 17.20 11.58
C SER A 388 23.37 16.21 11.95
N LEU A 389 23.11 14.92 11.75
CA LEU A 389 24.06 13.82 11.91
C LEU A 389 24.61 13.33 10.55
N TYR A 390 24.78 14.25 9.61
CA TYR A 390 25.33 13.98 8.29
C TYR A 390 26.44 14.98 7.92
N GLY A 391 27.19 14.72 6.83
CA GLY A 391 28.33 15.55 6.44
C GLY A 391 29.46 15.51 7.46
N ASP A 392 29.89 16.69 7.93
CA ASP A 392 31.03 16.85 8.84
C ASP A 392 30.79 16.27 10.25
N THR A 393 29.53 16.15 10.66
CA THR A 393 29.16 15.66 11.99
C THR A 393 28.23 14.46 11.86
N ARG A 394 28.79 13.24 11.86
CA ARG A 394 28.01 11.99 11.82
C ARG A 394 27.79 11.33 13.18
N MET A 395 28.55 11.78 14.19
CA MET A 395 28.47 11.31 15.57
C MET A 395 28.07 12.50 16.44
N PRO A 396 27.04 12.37 17.31
CA PRO A 396 26.68 13.44 18.24
C PRO A 396 27.89 13.93 19.04
N THR A 397 28.03 15.24 19.21
CA THR A 397 29.08 15.86 20.03
C THR A 397 28.64 15.97 21.50
N GLU A 398 29.59 16.24 22.39
CA GLU A 398 29.28 16.49 23.80
C GLU A 398 28.29 17.65 23.98
N GLU A 399 28.48 18.74 23.24
CA GLU A 399 27.62 19.92 23.29
C GLU A 399 26.17 19.59 22.91
N MET A 400 25.98 18.82 21.83
CA MET A 400 24.64 18.40 21.39
C MET A 400 23.93 17.53 22.43
N LEU A 401 24.69 16.78 23.24
CA LEU A 401 24.17 15.87 24.26
C LEU A 401 24.15 16.48 25.68
N SER A 402 24.55 17.74 25.84
CA SER A 402 24.70 18.40 27.14
C SER A 402 23.40 18.44 27.97
N LYS A 403 22.25 18.55 27.30
CA LYS A 403 20.90 18.57 27.91
C LYS A 403 20.13 17.26 27.76
N VAL A 404 20.76 16.22 27.23
CA VAL A 404 20.14 14.92 26.96
C VAL A 404 20.58 13.93 28.03
N ASP A 405 19.62 13.26 28.67
CA ASP A 405 19.89 12.16 29.61
C ASP A 405 19.88 10.82 28.88
N VAL A 406 18.93 10.66 27.95
CA VAL A 406 18.73 9.45 27.15
C VAL A 406 18.53 9.78 25.69
N LEU A 407 19.26 9.07 24.82
CA LEU A 407 19.00 9.05 23.39
C LEU A 407 17.94 8.01 23.08
N VAL A 408 16.91 8.39 22.33
CA VAL A 408 15.92 7.47 21.78
C VAL A 408 16.13 7.41 20.27
N PHE A 409 16.29 6.22 19.71
CA PHE A 409 16.43 6.00 18.27
C PHE A 409 15.15 5.38 17.72
N ASP A 410 14.57 6.02 16.70
CA ASP A 410 13.35 5.57 16.05
C ASP A 410 13.32 5.95 14.55
N ILE A 411 13.80 5.03 13.70
CA ILE A 411 13.92 5.21 12.25
C ILE A 411 13.69 3.86 11.55
N GLN A 412 12.86 3.85 10.50
CA GLN A 412 12.67 2.69 9.62
C GLN A 412 13.84 2.54 8.62
N ASP A 413 14.60 1.47 8.78
CA ASP A 413 15.65 1.05 7.84
C ASP A 413 15.08 0.23 6.66
N ILE A 414 15.93 -0.18 5.70
CA ILE A 414 15.56 -0.98 4.52
C ILE A 414 16.18 -2.39 4.48
N GLY A 415 17.00 -2.78 5.47
CA GLY A 415 17.61 -4.10 5.55
C GLY A 415 18.90 -4.27 4.75
N ALA A 416 19.53 -3.17 4.36
CA ALA A 416 20.74 -3.15 3.54
C ALA A 416 21.91 -2.47 4.28
N ARG A 417 23.10 -3.08 4.28
CA ARG A 417 24.29 -2.60 4.99
C ARG A 417 24.72 -1.19 4.58
N SER A 418 24.55 -0.84 3.31
CA SER A 418 24.95 0.47 2.77
C SER A 418 23.94 1.58 3.06
N TYR A 419 22.77 1.26 3.60
CA TYR A 419 21.80 2.26 4.01
C TYR A 419 22.18 2.84 5.38
N THR A 420 22.48 4.14 5.42
CA THR A 420 23.32 4.74 6.48
C THR A 420 22.58 5.05 7.78
N PHE A 421 21.28 4.73 7.89
CA PHE A 421 20.52 4.93 9.12
C PHE A 421 21.05 4.04 10.25
N MET A 422 21.43 2.80 9.96
CA MET A 422 22.07 1.90 10.94
C MET A 422 23.50 2.33 11.28
N SER A 423 24.20 2.99 10.35
CA SER A 423 25.48 3.64 10.64
C SER A 423 25.32 4.81 11.61
N THR A 424 24.24 5.58 11.46
CA THR A 424 23.87 6.66 12.39
C THR A 424 23.59 6.08 13.79
N LEU A 425 22.83 4.98 13.88
CA LEU A 425 22.61 4.27 15.15
C LEU A 425 23.95 3.86 15.81
N ASN A 426 24.85 3.23 15.04
CA ASN A 426 26.17 2.82 15.54
C ASN A 426 26.97 4.01 16.13
N TYR A 427 26.93 5.16 15.46
CA TYR A 427 27.65 6.36 15.89
C TYR A 427 26.99 6.99 17.12
N CYS A 428 25.65 7.01 17.18
CA CYS A 428 24.91 7.41 18.37
C CYS A 428 25.24 6.53 19.59
N MET A 429 25.36 5.21 19.40
CA MET A 429 25.79 4.30 20.47
C MET A 429 27.21 4.58 20.95
N LYS A 430 28.16 4.86 20.03
CA LYS A 430 29.53 5.26 20.39
C LYS A 430 29.56 6.59 21.15
N ALA A 431 28.76 7.56 20.73
CA ALA A 431 28.61 8.84 21.44
C ALA A 431 28.01 8.63 22.84
N ALA A 432 27.01 7.75 22.96
CA ALA A 432 26.39 7.42 24.25
C ALA A 432 27.42 6.85 25.24
N VAL A 433 28.31 5.95 24.79
CA VAL A 433 29.43 5.46 25.63
C VAL A 433 30.35 6.61 26.01
N LYS A 434 30.82 7.37 25.01
CA LYS A 434 31.82 8.43 25.20
C LYS A 434 31.37 9.50 26.18
N TYR A 435 30.08 9.85 26.16
CA TYR A 435 29.51 10.93 26.98
C TYR A 435 28.58 10.41 28.09
N ASN A 436 28.70 9.13 28.45
CA ASN A 436 27.97 8.45 29.52
C ASN A 436 26.45 8.70 29.47
N LYS A 437 25.85 8.51 28.29
CA LYS A 437 24.40 8.56 28.06
C LYS A 437 23.82 7.15 27.93
N GLU A 438 22.53 7.03 28.20
CA GLU A 438 21.77 5.83 27.86
C GLU A 438 21.25 5.94 26.42
N ILE A 439 21.06 4.79 25.76
CA ILE A 439 20.43 4.74 24.45
C ILE A 439 19.31 3.70 24.44
N ILE A 440 18.13 4.12 23.99
CA ILE A 440 16.94 3.30 23.80
C ILE A 440 16.69 3.18 22.30
N VAL A 441 16.55 1.97 21.79
CA VAL A 441 16.16 1.72 20.39
C VAL A 441 14.72 1.24 20.38
N LEU A 442 13.84 1.99 19.71
CA LEU A 442 12.47 1.56 19.44
C LEU A 442 12.53 0.67 18.20
N ASP A 443 12.34 -0.63 18.38
CA ASP A 443 12.59 -1.57 17.30
C ASP A 443 11.54 -1.46 16.19
N ARG A 444 11.98 -1.72 14.95
CA ARG A 444 11.20 -1.64 13.72
C ARG A 444 11.49 -2.85 12.83
N PRO A 445 10.53 -3.30 12.01
CA PRO A 445 10.69 -4.50 11.19
C PRO A 445 11.81 -4.30 10.17
N ASN A 446 12.58 -5.36 9.91
CA ASN A 446 13.41 -5.39 8.71
C ASN A 446 12.47 -5.59 7.51
N PRO A 447 12.41 -4.67 6.53
CA PRO A 447 11.43 -4.78 5.45
C PRO A 447 11.60 -6.00 4.55
N LEU A 448 12.82 -6.53 4.46
CA LEU A 448 13.18 -7.74 3.72
C LEU A 448 12.98 -9.02 4.54
N GLY A 449 12.50 -8.90 5.79
CA GLY A 449 12.40 -9.99 6.74
C GLY A 449 13.73 -10.37 7.40
N GLY A 450 13.69 -11.43 8.20
CA GLY A 450 14.82 -11.95 8.98
C GLY A 450 15.46 -13.23 8.40
N GLU A 451 14.82 -13.88 7.42
CA GLU A 451 15.26 -15.17 6.88
C GLU A 451 16.25 -15.03 5.71
N ILE A 452 15.98 -14.14 4.77
CA ILE A 452 16.80 -13.93 3.58
C ILE A 452 17.89 -12.89 3.89
N LEU A 453 19.13 -13.39 4.03
CA LEU A 453 20.34 -12.59 4.16
C LEU A 453 21.42 -13.14 3.23
N ASP A 454 22.14 -12.26 2.53
CA ASP A 454 23.09 -12.68 1.51
C ASP A 454 24.12 -11.60 1.14
N GLY A 455 25.11 -12.02 0.35
CA GLY A 455 26.18 -11.20 -0.21
C GLY A 455 27.48 -11.21 0.61
N PRO A 456 28.56 -10.64 0.04
CA PRO A 456 29.87 -10.55 0.67
C PRO A 456 29.79 -9.87 2.05
N VAL A 457 30.39 -10.53 3.05
CA VAL A 457 30.54 -9.97 4.40
C VAL A 457 31.65 -8.93 4.40
N LEU A 458 31.36 -7.78 5.01
CA LEU A 458 32.31 -6.68 5.09
C LEU A 458 33.57 -7.07 5.89
N GLU A 459 34.74 -6.78 5.33
CA GLU A 459 36.04 -6.96 5.99
C GLU A 459 36.49 -5.67 6.66
N ASP A 460 37.26 -5.77 7.76
CA ASP A 460 37.64 -4.62 8.61
C ASP A 460 38.28 -3.48 7.85
N LYS A 461 39.11 -3.79 6.86
CA LYS A 461 39.78 -2.82 5.99
C LYS A 461 38.79 -1.88 5.30
N PHE A 462 37.58 -2.35 4.97
CA PHE A 462 36.58 -1.60 4.19
C PHE A 462 35.50 -0.93 5.07
N LYS A 463 35.62 -1.02 6.40
CA LYS A 463 34.69 -0.33 7.33
C LYS A 463 34.63 1.16 7.04
N SER A 464 33.42 1.68 6.87
CA SER A 464 33.17 3.10 6.59
C SER A 464 31.75 3.49 7.00
N PHE A 465 31.31 4.71 6.68
CA PHE A 465 29.94 5.13 7.02
C PHE A 465 28.85 4.37 6.22
N VAL A 466 29.19 3.76 5.09
CA VAL A 466 28.27 2.87 4.32
C VAL A 466 28.44 1.39 4.70
N GLY A 467 29.08 1.12 5.84
CA GLY A 467 29.35 -0.23 6.32
C GLY A 467 30.17 -0.21 7.61
N VAL A 468 29.50 -0.05 8.75
CA VAL A 468 30.14 0.22 10.06
C VAL A 468 30.59 -1.04 10.80
N ASP A 469 30.14 -2.22 10.36
CA ASP A 469 30.42 -3.49 11.01
C ASP A 469 30.48 -4.65 9.99
N ASN A 470 31.04 -5.80 10.40
CA ASN A 470 31.23 -6.99 9.57
C ASN A 470 29.88 -7.71 9.35
N MET A 471 29.11 -7.22 8.39
CA MET A 471 27.80 -7.75 8.02
C MET A 471 27.75 -8.00 6.51
N PRO A 472 26.93 -8.92 6.01
CA PRO A 472 26.67 -9.10 4.57
C PRO A 472 25.89 -7.91 4.00
N MET A 473 25.68 -7.90 2.69
CA MET A 473 24.97 -6.81 2.00
C MET A 473 23.53 -6.65 2.50
N THR A 474 22.78 -7.75 2.59
CA THR A 474 21.52 -7.80 3.33
C THR A 474 21.70 -8.63 4.59
N HIS A 475 21.40 -8.04 5.75
CA HIS A 475 21.78 -8.62 7.06
C HIS A 475 20.65 -9.40 7.73
N GLY A 476 19.39 -9.18 7.32
CA GLY A 476 18.21 -9.84 7.88
C GLY A 476 18.07 -9.65 9.39
N MET A 477 18.37 -8.46 9.91
CA MET A 477 18.23 -8.12 11.33
C MET A 477 17.42 -6.84 11.46
N THR A 478 16.63 -6.71 12.52
CA THR A 478 15.91 -5.46 12.86
C THR A 478 16.87 -4.37 13.37
N ALA A 479 16.40 -3.15 13.55
CA ALA A 479 17.21 -2.06 14.12
C ALA A 479 17.68 -2.39 15.56
N GLY A 480 16.81 -3.02 16.35
CA GLY A 480 17.10 -3.48 17.71
C GLY A 480 18.08 -4.66 17.76
N GLU A 481 17.94 -5.64 16.87
CA GLU A 481 18.90 -6.74 16.72
C GLU A 481 20.28 -6.22 16.25
N LEU A 482 20.29 -5.27 15.32
CA LEU A 482 21.52 -4.58 14.89
C LEU A 482 22.16 -3.80 16.03
N ALA A 483 21.37 -3.10 16.84
CA ALA A 483 21.87 -2.40 18.02
C ALA A 483 22.59 -3.38 18.95
N GLN A 484 21.99 -4.55 19.24
CA GLN A 484 22.65 -5.59 20.04
C GLN A 484 23.91 -6.15 19.38
N PHE A 485 23.85 -6.41 18.07
CA PHE A 485 25.00 -6.88 17.30
C PHE A 485 26.16 -5.89 17.37
N PHE A 486 25.93 -4.60 17.13
CA PHE A 486 26.94 -3.55 17.28
C PHE A 486 27.45 -3.45 18.72
N ASN A 487 26.57 -3.65 19.71
CA ASN A 487 26.92 -3.50 21.12
C ASN A 487 27.96 -4.50 21.60
N ARG A 488 28.18 -5.62 20.88
CA ARG A 488 29.25 -6.58 21.18
C ARG A 488 30.64 -5.95 21.25
N ASN A 489 30.84 -4.87 20.50
CA ASN A 489 32.09 -4.12 20.45
C ASN A 489 31.98 -2.70 21.04
N ILE A 490 30.76 -2.14 21.14
CA ILE A 490 30.56 -0.76 21.61
C ILE A 490 30.37 -0.68 23.12
N MET A 491 29.69 -1.65 23.75
CA MET A 491 29.42 -1.68 25.20
C MET A 491 28.62 -0.46 25.73
N ALA A 492 27.68 0.05 24.94
CA ALA A 492 26.72 1.07 25.36
C ALA A 492 25.72 0.56 26.40
N LYS A 493 25.21 1.47 27.23
CA LYS A 493 24.02 1.28 28.08
C LYS A 493 22.77 1.24 27.20
N LEU A 494 22.62 0.14 26.46
CA LEU A 494 21.59 -0.09 25.47
C LEU A 494 20.36 -0.73 26.11
N THR A 495 19.18 -0.18 25.81
CA THR A 495 17.90 -0.87 25.97
C THR A 495 17.20 -0.92 24.63
N VAL A 496 16.64 -2.08 24.26
CA VAL A 496 15.78 -2.21 23.08
C VAL A 496 14.35 -2.35 23.56
N VAL A 497 13.42 -1.58 22.97
CA VAL A 497 11.99 -1.81 23.09
C VAL A 497 11.58 -2.72 21.93
N PRO A 498 11.41 -4.04 22.15
CA PRO A 498 11.13 -4.97 21.08
C PRO A 498 9.70 -4.80 20.56
N MET A 499 9.48 -5.18 19.31
CA MET A 499 8.15 -5.31 18.73
C MET A 499 7.38 -6.46 19.40
N GLU A 500 6.05 -6.36 19.43
CA GLU A 500 5.18 -7.51 19.68
C GLU A 500 4.72 -8.06 18.32
N GLY A 501 4.45 -9.37 18.23
CA GLY A 501 3.87 -10.01 17.02
C GLY A 501 4.77 -10.13 15.79
N TYR A 502 5.98 -9.56 15.79
CA TYR A 502 6.96 -9.76 14.72
C TYR A 502 7.60 -11.14 14.81
N ASN A 503 7.74 -11.80 13.66
CA ASN A 503 8.54 -13.01 13.51
C ASN A 503 9.43 -12.88 12.27
N ARG A 504 10.47 -13.69 12.19
CA ARG A 504 11.53 -13.51 11.18
C ARG A 504 11.08 -13.79 9.75
N SER A 505 10.03 -14.57 9.52
CA SER A 505 9.51 -14.82 8.17
C SER A 505 8.65 -13.66 7.64
N MET A 506 8.27 -12.70 8.50
CA MET A 506 7.51 -11.52 8.06
C MET A 506 8.38 -10.55 7.27
N ILE A 507 7.94 -10.22 6.06
CA ILE A 507 8.37 -9.03 5.30
C ILE A 507 7.50 -7.83 5.70
N PHE A 508 7.86 -6.61 5.27
CA PHE A 508 7.13 -5.39 5.69
C PHE A 508 5.63 -5.48 5.40
N GLN A 509 5.26 -6.02 4.24
CA GLN A 509 3.88 -6.15 3.80
C GLN A 509 3.02 -6.98 4.77
N ASP A 510 3.60 -7.97 5.47
CA ASP A 510 2.86 -8.83 6.39
C ASP A 510 2.50 -8.14 7.71
N THR A 511 3.16 -7.02 8.02
CA THR A 511 2.91 -6.23 9.23
C THR A 511 1.59 -5.45 9.17
N GLY A 512 1.04 -5.25 7.97
CA GLY A 512 -0.14 -4.41 7.73
C GLY A 512 0.12 -2.90 7.86
N LEU A 513 1.36 -2.48 8.09
CA LEU A 513 1.74 -1.07 8.16
C LEU A 513 1.76 -0.40 6.78
N SER A 514 1.47 0.90 6.75
CA SER A 514 1.72 1.72 5.55
C SER A 514 3.21 2.10 5.47
N TRP A 515 3.81 1.91 4.29
CA TRP A 515 5.19 2.35 4.06
C TRP A 515 5.25 3.88 4.02
N VAL A 516 6.17 4.45 4.79
CA VAL A 516 6.56 5.85 4.69
C VAL A 516 7.84 5.92 3.87
N GLN A 517 7.86 6.77 2.84
CA GLN A 517 9.04 7.00 2.01
C GLN A 517 10.28 7.23 2.90
N SER A 518 11.29 6.36 2.77
CA SER A 518 12.47 6.38 3.64
C SER A 518 13.54 7.37 3.16
N SER A 519 13.65 7.54 1.83
CA SER A 519 14.47 8.57 1.16
C SER A 519 13.88 8.92 -0.21
N PRO A 520 14.33 9.98 -0.90
CA PRO A 520 13.76 10.38 -2.19
C PRO A 520 13.76 9.29 -3.27
N TYR A 521 14.71 8.35 -3.21
CA TYR A 521 14.80 7.24 -4.17
C TYR A 521 14.21 5.92 -3.65
N ILE A 522 13.65 5.89 -2.43
CA ILE A 522 12.94 4.75 -1.84
C ILE A 522 11.51 5.16 -1.47
N PRO A 523 10.66 5.50 -2.46
CA PRO A 523 9.29 5.94 -2.22
C PRO A 523 8.34 4.81 -1.82
N ASN A 524 8.66 3.55 -2.15
CA ASN A 524 7.78 2.41 -1.95
C ASN A 524 8.56 1.13 -1.63
N ILE A 525 7.83 0.06 -1.27
CA ILE A 525 8.41 -1.25 -0.91
C ILE A 525 9.13 -1.92 -2.07
N GLU A 526 8.65 -1.75 -3.31
CA GLU A 526 9.33 -2.32 -4.49
C GLU A 526 10.78 -1.78 -4.60
N SER A 527 10.96 -0.48 -4.36
CA SER A 527 12.29 0.15 -4.30
C SER A 527 13.18 -0.41 -3.18
N VAL A 528 12.60 -0.77 -2.03
CA VAL A 528 13.32 -1.39 -0.90
C VAL A 528 13.93 -2.72 -1.33
N PHE A 529 13.12 -3.60 -1.91
CA PHE A 529 13.59 -4.91 -2.38
C PHE A 529 14.58 -4.76 -3.54
N CYS A 530 14.36 -3.81 -4.46
CA CYS A 530 15.28 -3.63 -5.58
C CYS A 530 16.62 -2.99 -5.19
N TYR A 531 16.71 -2.28 -4.05
CA TYR A 531 17.91 -1.52 -3.66
C TYR A 531 19.20 -2.34 -3.71
N SER A 532 19.24 -3.49 -3.02
CA SER A 532 20.45 -4.33 -2.98
C SER A 532 20.65 -5.16 -4.26
N ALA A 533 19.64 -5.22 -5.13
CA ALA A 533 19.70 -5.92 -6.40
C ALA A 533 20.25 -5.04 -7.54
N THR A 534 20.06 -3.72 -7.46
CA THR A 534 20.43 -2.81 -8.55
C THR A 534 21.37 -1.70 -8.13
N GLY A 535 21.40 -1.30 -6.85
CA GLY A 535 22.24 -0.24 -6.29
C GLY A 535 23.72 -0.61 -6.15
N LEU A 536 24.24 -1.38 -7.10
CA LEU A 536 25.61 -1.87 -7.17
C LEU A 536 26.28 -1.30 -8.43
N GLY A 537 27.61 -1.30 -8.46
CA GLY A 537 28.36 -0.82 -9.62
C GLY A 537 28.82 0.63 -9.53
N GLU A 538 28.82 1.22 -8.33
CA GLU A 538 29.36 2.56 -8.10
C GLU A 538 30.77 2.70 -8.70
N GLY A 539 31.02 3.76 -9.47
CA GLY A 539 32.29 3.97 -10.19
C GLY A 539 32.48 3.13 -11.46
N THR A 540 31.52 2.29 -11.83
CA THR A 540 31.48 1.55 -13.11
C THR A 540 30.55 2.24 -14.12
N THR A 541 30.33 1.64 -15.30
CA THR A 541 29.31 2.10 -16.25
C THR A 541 27.92 1.51 -15.99
N VAL A 542 27.78 0.62 -15.00
CA VAL A 542 26.53 0.01 -14.56
C VAL A 542 25.93 0.86 -13.45
N TYR A 543 24.66 1.19 -13.56
CA TYR A 543 23.96 2.03 -12.61
C TYR A 543 22.46 1.69 -12.54
N GLN A 544 21.84 2.10 -11.44
CA GLN A 544 20.42 1.98 -11.15
C GLN A 544 19.62 3.20 -11.58
N ASP A 545 18.35 2.99 -11.91
CA ASP A 545 17.37 4.05 -12.14
C ASP A 545 15.97 3.50 -11.81
N ASP A 546 14.92 4.27 -12.08
CA ASP A 546 13.52 3.89 -11.83
C ASP A 546 13.24 3.53 -10.37
N TYR A 547 13.79 4.34 -9.44
CA TYR A 547 13.71 4.07 -8.01
C TYR A 547 14.19 2.65 -7.67
N PHE A 548 15.37 2.31 -8.21
CA PHE A 548 16.04 1.00 -8.12
C PHE A 548 15.38 -0.13 -8.93
N THR A 549 14.22 0.05 -9.57
CA THR A 549 13.56 -1.04 -10.33
C THR A 549 14.19 -1.31 -11.70
N TRP A 550 15.13 -0.48 -12.15
CA TRP A 550 15.90 -0.67 -13.37
C TRP A 550 17.41 -0.69 -13.10
N VAL A 551 18.14 -1.52 -13.84
CA VAL A 551 19.60 -1.57 -13.84
C VAL A 551 20.15 -1.77 -15.24
N GLY A 552 21.22 -1.05 -15.59
CA GLY A 552 21.82 -1.13 -16.90
C GLY A 552 23.04 -0.23 -17.04
N GLY A 553 23.48 0.00 -18.27
CA GLY A 553 24.70 0.73 -18.51
C GLY A 553 25.12 0.79 -19.97
N LYS A 554 26.13 1.61 -20.24
CA LYS A 554 26.69 1.75 -21.58
C LYS A 554 27.25 0.41 -22.07
N GLY A 555 26.91 0.04 -23.31
CA GLY A 555 27.39 -1.18 -23.95
C GLY A 555 26.65 -2.47 -23.55
N ILE A 556 25.62 -2.39 -22.70
CA ILE A 556 24.80 -3.55 -22.34
C ILE A 556 23.73 -3.79 -23.41
N ASN A 557 23.64 -5.02 -23.92
CA ASN A 557 22.54 -5.46 -24.77
C ASN A 557 21.39 -5.97 -23.90
N SER A 558 20.26 -5.24 -23.89
CA SER A 558 19.11 -5.52 -23.01
C SER A 558 18.54 -6.94 -23.17
N GLU A 559 18.46 -7.46 -24.40
CA GLU A 559 17.90 -8.79 -24.67
C GLU A 559 18.81 -9.90 -24.15
N LYS A 560 20.11 -9.82 -24.42
CA LYS A 560 21.09 -10.79 -23.89
C LYS A 560 21.16 -10.74 -22.37
N PHE A 561 21.11 -9.53 -21.79
CA PHE A 561 21.15 -9.36 -20.34
C PHE A 561 19.92 -9.98 -19.67
N THR A 562 18.74 -9.72 -20.23
CA THR A 562 17.47 -10.34 -19.82
C THR A 562 17.52 -11.86 -19.94
N GLN A 563 18.07 -12.38 -21.05
CA GLN A 563 18.20 -13.82 -21.26
C GLN A 563 19.10 -14.47 -20.20
N PHE A 564 20.26 -13.89 -19.91
CA PHE A 564 21.18 -14.41 -18.89
C PHE A 564 20.52 -14.44 -17.52
N LEU A 565 19.90 -13.34 -17.11
CA LEU A 565 19.24 -13.22 -15.81
C LEU A 565 18.03 -14.15 -15.66
N ASN A 566 17.17 -14.25 -16.68
CA ASN A 566 16.02 -15.16 -16.63
C ASN A 566 16.44 -16.64 -16.69
N THR A 567 17.54 -16.97 -17.38
CA THR A 567 18.08 -18.36 -17.42
C THR A 567 18.70 -18.78 -16.09
N ALA A 568 19.13 -17.82 -15.26
CA ALA A 568 19.64 -18.09 -13.91
C ALA A 568 18.55 -18.59 -12.94
N ASN A 569 17.27 -18.46 -13.29
CA ASN A 569 16.12 -18.90 -12.49
C ASN A 569 16.17 -18.41 -11.03
N LEU A 570 16.49 -17.13 -10.84
CA LEU A 570 16.51 -16.53 -9.51
C LEU A 570 15.08 -16.53 -8.90
N PRO A 571 14.90 -17.00 -7.66
CA PRO A 571 13.57 -17.05 -7.03
C PRO A 571 12.95 -15.66 -6.89
N GLY A 572 11.63 -15.59 -7.06
CA GLY A 572 10.84 -14.39 -6.78
C GLY A 572 11.01 -13.22 -7.73
N VAL A 573 11.76 -13.35 -8.84
CA VAL A 573 12.00 -12.25 -9.79
C VAL A 573 11.98 -12.70 -11.25
N LYS A 574 11.50 -11.83 -12.12
CA LYS A 574 11.69 -11.89 -13.57
C LYS A 574 12.30 -10.60 -14.06
N PHE A 575 12.97 -10.68 -15.21
CA PHE A 575 13.61 -9.53 -15.83
C PHE A 575 12.97 -9.26 -17.19
N LYS A 576 12.79 -7.97 -17.50
CA LYS A 576 12.36 -7.53 -18.82
C LYS A 576 13.40 -6.60 -19.43
N ALA A 577 13.68 -6.79 -20.72
CA ALA A 577 14.56 -5.90 -21.47
C ALA A 577 13.98 -4.49 -21.44
N ALA A 578 14.79 -3.52 -21.02
CA ALA A 578 14.35 -2.13 -20.94
C ALA A 578 15.55 -1.21 -21.15
N SER A 579 15.40 -0.23 -22.03
CA SER A 579 16.41 0.81 -22.24
C SER A 579 16.00 2.08 -21.51
N ARG A 580 16.97 2.79 -20.93
CA ARG A 580 16.73 4.04 -20.21
C ARG A 580 17.89 5.01 -20.45
N ASN A 581 17.57 6.27 -20.70
CA ASN A 581 18.55 7.33 -21.00
C ASN A 581 19.56 6.97 -22.11
N GLY A 582 19.13 6.20 -23.12
CA GLY A 582 20.00 5.75 -24.21
C GLY A 582 20.91 4.56 -23.88
N PHE A 583 20.81 3.98 -22.69
CA PHE A 583 21.56 2.79 -22.27
C PHE A 583 20.66 1.56 -22.21
N GLY A 584 21.24 0.39 -22.54
CA GLY A 584 20.56 -0.88 -22.41
C GLY A 584 20.61 -1.39 -20.97
N GLY A 585 19.62 -2.20 -20.61
CA GLY A 585 19.44 -2.68 -19.24
C GLY A 585 18.21 -3.57 -19.11
N VAL A 586 17.81 -3.78 -17.86
CA VAL A 586 16.65 -4.58 -17.50
C VAL A 586 15.84 -3.92 -16.41
N LYS A 587 14.52 -4.09 -16.48
CA LYS A 587 13.60 -3.83 -15.38
C LYS A 587 13.39 -5.12 -14.58
N LEU A 588 13.45 -5.01 -13.26
CA LEU A 588 13.14 -6.10 -12.33
C LEU A 588 11.64 -6.13 -12.10
N GLU A 589 11.05 -7.32 -12.16
CA GLU A 589 9.66 -7.57 -11.80
C GLU A 589 9.64 -8.62 -10.69
N ILE A 590 9.42 -8.18 -9.46
CA ILE A 590 9.33 -9.09 -8.31
C ILE A 590 8.00 -9.84 -8.43
N THR A 591 8.07 -11.16 -8.61
CA THR A 591 6.91 -12.04 -8.73
C THR A 591 6.50 -12.65 -7.39
N ASP A 592 7.42 -12.73 -6.44
CA ASP A 592 7.17 -13.20 -5.08
C ASP A 592 8.19 -12.58 -4.12
N TYR A 593 7.71 -11.72 -3.22
CA TYR A 593 8.54 -10.98 -2.26
C TYR A 593 9.09 -11.86 -1.14
N HIS A 594 8.45 -13.00 -0.84
CA HIS A 594 8.87 -13.90 0.23
C HIS A 594 10.08 -14.76 -0.17
N THR A 595 10.27 -15.00 -1.47
CA THR A 595 11.37 -15.81 -1.98
C THR A 595 12.47 -14.99 -2.68
N PHE A 596 12.19 -13.72 -2.99
CA PHE A 596 13.15 -12.85 -3.67
C PHE A 596 14.37 -12.52 -2.79
N ASN A 597 15.56 -12.85 -3.29
CA ASN A 597 16.83 -12.55 -2.63
C ASN A 597 17.57 -11.41 -3.36
N PRO A 598 17.54 -10.18 -2.81
CA PRO A 598 18.03 -9.02 -3.52
C PRO A 598 19.56 -8.94 -3.58
N ALA A 599 20.28 -9.30 -2.52
CA ALA A 599 21.75 -9.29 -2.55
C ALA A 599 22.32 -10.33 -3.52
N ARG A 600 21.77 -11.56 -3.52
CA ARG A 600 22.14 -12.58 -4.51
C ARG A 600 21.86 -12.11 -5.93
N THR A 601 20.67 -11.55 -6.16
CA THR A 601 20.29 -10.99 -7.46
C THR A 601 21.28 -9.91 -7.92
N GLY A 602 21.70 -9.04 -7.01
CA GLY A 602 22.68 -8.00 -7.30
C GLY A 602 24.04 -8.55 -7.77
N ILE A 603 24.55 -9.62 -7.16
CA ILE A 603 25.77 -10.29 -7.61
C ILE A 603 25.62 -10.84 -9.04
N TYR A 604 24.46 -11.42 -9.36
CA TYR A 604 24.16 -11.93 -10.71
C TYR A 604 24.05 -10.80 -11.74
N VAL A 605 23.34 -9.72 -11.40
CA VAL A 605 23.24 -8.51 -12.20
C VAL A 605 24.63 -7.97 -12.53
N LEU A 606 25.49 -7.79 -11.53
CA LEU A 606 26.81 -7.21 -11.71
C LEU A 606 27.75 -8.10 -12.54
N ALA A 607 27.78 -9.40 -12.26
CA ALA A 607 28.63 -10.35 -12.98
C ALA A 607 28.21 -10.55 -14.44
N TYR A 608 26.91 -10.63 -14.73
CA TYR A 608 26.43 -10.69 -16.11
C TYR A 608 26.56 -9.35 -16.84
N ALA A 609 26.41 -8.21 -16.17
CA ALA A 609 26.70 -6.93 -16.78
C ALA A 609 28.18 -6.84 -17.20
N HIS A 610 29.10 -7.25 -16.30
CA HIS A 610 30.53 -7.28 -16.60
C HIS A 610 30.85 -8.21 -17.77
N SER A 611 30.26 -9.41 -17.83
CA SER A 611 30.49 -10.35 -18.94
C SER A 611 29.99 -9.84 -20.29
N LEU A 612 29.01 -8.92 -20.31
CA LEU A 612 28.44 -8.36 -21.54
C LEU A 612 29.18 -7.14 -22.07
N ASN A 613 29.70 -6.27 -21.19
CA ASN A 613 30.30 -4.99 -21.61
C ASN A 613 31.75 -4.77 -21.15
N ASN A 614 32.32 -5.70 -20.36
CA ASN A 614 33.67 -5.64 -19.82
C ASN A 614 34.03 -4.27 -19.22
N PHE A 615 33.10 -3.72 -18.42
CA PHE A 615 33.30 -2.43 -17.77
C PHE A 615 34.55 -2.44 -16.88
N GLN A 616 35.19 -1.29 -16.72
CA GLN A 616 36.36 -1.17 -15.84
C GLN A 616 35.92 -1.22 -14.38
N VAL A 617 36.53 -2.12 -13.60
CA VAL A 617 36.31 -2.24 -12.16
C VAL A 617 37.17 -1.19 -11.42
N PRO A 618 36.60 -0.32 -10.58
CA PRO A 618 37.36 0.59 -9.74
C PRO A 618 38.30 -0.16 -8.80
N LYS A 619 39.56 0.27 -8.69
CA LYS A 619 40.56 -0.35 -7.81
C LYS A 619 40.89 0.55 -6.64
N SER A 620 40.84 0.02 -5.42
CA SER A 620 41.31 0.74 -4.25
C SER A 620 42.83 0.91 -4.32
N THR A 621 43.31 2.08 -3.93
CA THR A 621 44.74 2.40 -3.78
C THR A 621 44.99 2.73 -2.30
N ASP A 622 45.75 3.79 -2.00
CA ASP A 622 45.86 4.33 -0.64
C ASP A 622 44.50 4.83 -0.11
N THR A 623 43.57 5.17 -1.03
CA THR A 623 42.19 5.50 -0.70
C THR A 623 41.25 4.40 -1.20
N ILE A 624 40.38 3.91 -0.30
CA ILE A 624 39.37 2.92 -0.63
C ILE A 624 38.24 3.58 -1.41
N ASN A 625 38.00 3.08 -2.62
CA ASN A 625 36.94 3.59 -3.50
C ASN A 625 35.54 3.18 -3.00
N MET A 626 34.49 3.78 -3.57
CA MET A 626 33.13 3.50 -3.11
C MET A 626 32.62 2.11 -3.52
N PHE A 627 33.05 1.57 -4.66
CA PHE A 627 32.72 0.20 -5.08
C PHE A 627 33.11 -0.81 -4.01
N ASP A 628 34.37 -0.78 -3.57
CA ASP A 628 34.89 -1.72 -2.56
C ASP A 628 34.29 -1.46 -1.17
N LYS A 629 33.93 -0.21 -0.84
CA LYS A 629 33.19 0.11 0.39
C LYS A 629 31.78 -0.49 0.39
N ILE A 630 31.06 -0.37 -0.72
CA ILE A 630 29.70 -0.90 -0.87
C ILE A 630 29.73 -2.43 -0.92
N MET A 631 30.71 -3.04 -1.60
CA MET A 631 30.92 -4.49 -1.60
C MET A 631 31.45 -5.02 -0.26
N GLY A 632 32.16 -4.19 0.51
CA GLY A 632 32.77 -4.55 1.78
C GLY A 632 34.05 -5.39 1.64
N THR A 633 34.55 -5.55 0.42
CA THR A 633 35.76 -6.31 0.06
C THR A 633 36.20 -5.89 -1.35
N ASP A 634 37.50 -5.99 -1.65
CA ASP A 634 38.05 -5.79 -3.00
C ASP A 634 37.96 -7.06 -3.87
N LYS A 635 37.60 -8.20 -3.27
CA LYS A 635 37.54 -9.50 -3.93
C LYS A 635 36.49 -9.58 -5.03
N ILE A 636 35.32 -8.94 -4.84
CA ILE A 636 34.26 -8.97 -5.86
C ILE A 636 34.76 -8.39 -7.18
N GLY A 637 35.46 -7.25 -7.11
CA GLY A 637 36.08 -6.65 -8.29
C GLY A 637 37.11 -7.58 -8.95
N GLN A 638 37.96 -8.22 -8.16
CA GLN A 638 38.95 -9.19 -8.66
C GLN A 638 38.28 -10.40 -9.34
N TYR A 639 37.21 -10.93 -8.78
CA TYR A 639 36.47 -12.05 -9.36
C TYR A 639 35.81 -11.69 -10.69
N LEU A 640 35.27 -10.47 -10.81
CA LEU A 640 34.75 -9.96 -12.09
C LEU A 640 35.85 -9.91 -13.15
N GLU A 641 37.02 -9.35 -12.82
CA GLU A 641 38.17 -9.28 -13.73
C GLU A 641 38.71 -10.67 -14.13
N MET A 642 38.63 -11.65 -13.23
CA MET A 642 38.97 -13.05 -13.49
C MET A 642 37.89 -13.77 -14.33
N GLY A 643 36.76 -13.13 -14.62
CA GLY A 643 35.67 -13.71 -15.41
C GLY A 643 34.85 -14.75 -14.66
N TYR A 644 34.81 -14.69 -13.32
CA TYR A 644 34.01 -15.63 -12.52
C TYR A 644 32.53 -15.51 -12.87
N THR A 645 31.84 -16.66 -12.90
CA THR A 645 30.38 -16.70 -12.99
C THR A 645 29.75 -16.23 -11.67
N PRO A 646 28.49 -15.76 -11.66
CA PRO A 646 27.81 -15.41 -10.42
C PRO A 646 27.83 -16.53 -9.37
N GLN A 647 27.70 -17.79 -9.80
CA GLN A 647 27.72 -18.97 -8.93
C GLN A 647 29.10 -19.18 -8.28
N GLN A 648 30.18 -18.90 -9.01
CA GLN A 648 31.53 -18.95 -8.45
C GLN A 648 31.73 -17.85 -7.41
N ILE A 649 31.29 -16.61 -7.70
CA ILE A 649 31.34 -15.50 -6.74
C ILE A 649 30.54 -15.84 -5.47
N GLU A 650 29.34 -16.41 -5.62
CA GLU A 650 28.51 -16.90 -4.50
C GLU A 650 29.25 -17.93 -3.64
N ALA A 651 29.93 -18.88 -4.27
CA ALA A 651 30.69 -19.90 -3.55
C ALA A 651 31.84 -19.30 -2.71
N GLU A 652 32.50 -18.25 -3.21
CA GLU A 652 33.63 -17.60 -2.53
C GLU A 652 33.22 -16.89 -1.23
N TYR A 653 32.11 -16.14 -1.21
CA TYR A 653 31.69 -15.44 0.01
C TYR A 653 30.84 -16.31 0.96
N LYS A 654 30.40 -17.49 0.53
CA LYS A 654 29.51 -18.37 1.32
C LYS A 654 30.04 -18.68 2.71
N SER A 655 31.34 -18.96 2.85
CA SER A 655 31.93 -19.29 4.16
C SER A 655 31.79 -18.13 5.16
N GLY A 656 32.10 -16.90 4.72
CA GLY A 656 31.93 -15.71 5.55
C GLY A 656 30.47 -15.46 5.91
N LEU A 657 29.55 -15.66 4.96
CA LEU A 657 28.11 -15.53 5.20
C LEU A 657 27.60 -16.54 6.25
N GLU A 658 28.05 -17.80 6.21
CA GLU A 658 27.68 -18.81 7.22
C GLU A 658 28.26 -18.50 8.60
N GLN A 659 29.48 -17.93 8.68
CA GLN A 659 30.05 -17.45 9.94
C GLN A 659 29.20 -16.32 10.53
N PHE A 660 28.80 -15.34 9.70
CA PHE A 660 27.90 -14.27 10.13
C PHE A 660 26.54 -14.80 10.59
N LYS A 661 25.94 -15.75 9.85
CA LYS A 661 24.68 -16.40 10.24
C LYS A 661 24.79 -17.07 11.61
N ALA A 662 25.93 -17.70 11.92
CA ALA A 662 26.17 -18.30 13.23
C ALA A 662 26.38 -17.24 14.32
N GLU A 663 27.11 -16.17 14.02
CA GLU A 663 27.38 -15.08 14.98
C GLU A 663 26.11 -14.32 15.35
N ARG A 664 25.30 -13.93 14.35
CA ARG A 664 24.11 -13.08 14.55
C ARG A 664 23.07 -13.71 15.48
N ARG A 665 23.00 -15.05 15.55
CA ARG A 665 22.04 -15.80 16.39
C ARG A 665 22.05 -15.38 17.86
N LYS A 666 23.18 -14.89 18.36
CA LYS A 666 23.35 -14.43 19.75
C LYS A 666 22.61 -13.12 20.05
N TYR A 667 22.21 -12.39 19.02
CA TYR A 667 21.67 -11.02 19.13
C TYR A 667 20.26 -10.90 18.56
N LEU A 668 19.67 -12.02 18.11
CA LEU A 668 18.32 -12.03 17.58
C LEU A 668 17.30 -11.90 18.72
N LEU A 669 16.25 -11.12 18.48
CA LEU A 669 15.15 -10.87 19.41
C LEU A 669 13.90 -11.67 19.07
N TYR A 670 13.77 -12.06 17.80
CA TYR A 670 12.57 -12.67 17.25
C TYR A 670 12.87 -14.09 16.75
N ASN A 671 11.86 -14.95 16.80
CA ASN A 671 11.94 -16.32 16.31
C ASN A 671 11.79 -16.39 14.80
#